data_AF-A0A355TU61-F1
#
_entry.id   AF-A0A355TU61-F1
#
_cell.length_a   1.000
_cell.length_b   1.000
_cell.length_c   1.000
_cell.angle_alpha   90.00
_cell.angle_beta   90.00
_cell.angle_gamma   90.00
#
_symmetry.space_group_name_H-M   'P 1'
#
loop_
_entity.id
_entity.type
_entity.pdbx_description
1 polymer ?
#
loop_
_entity_poly.entity_id
_entity_poly.type
_entity_poly.pdbx_seq_one_letter_code
_entity_poly.pdbx_strand_id
1 'polypeptide(L)'
;MHKQGEPSMKANIKKIISSVLFVCVIISIMSVGIAVNAAEQVAVLPTDVTKPADDCVFLGIKGKYVTQSQKALDRINEIRYEACKQGVLNPSTGNPLKTSDYIAIKWSSDLEYIARIRAAEASLTMNHKRTNGRSIWELYGPDGNSSWGEVIAWNWSDSMLPGIEQWYGEKGDWVNQNTNAVTGHYTQMIDPENRYVGLGTFCSPTANYYNTTAGEFSSMNNMKEIKGSAISNCIQTLEVSKSILTNEYTLGDNRECKSGEKINLEVTTGISVIDYWNDKLITNGLLVLDPIEWSSSDESVASVSNGVVTTKDAGTATITAKTSNGKTATCKVTVTKVLATPTITNLQNTADGIRISWDEVSGAYGYRLYYKYPGKDWKRFKDTTATSFTDTGVSAGRTETYTIRCIDKDGNTISGYNSGGWSYKYEPVNPTITKLENTSDGIKISWNKIAGVYGYRLYYKYPGKDWKRFKDTTTTSFTDTGVSIGRTETYTIRCIDKNGNTVSGYNSGGWSQTYSLPRSIPHVTKLENTSNGIKISWNKVEGVYGYRLYYKYPGKDWKRFKDTTATSFTDTGVSAGRTETYTIRCIDSNGNTFSGYNSDGWSKKYEPVAPTITKLENTSNGVKISWNKVAGVYGYRLYYKYPGQDWKRFKDTTVTSFTDTGVKAGRTETYTIRCIDKNGNTISGYNPSGWSITYR
;
A
#
# COMPACT_ATOMS: atom_id res chain seq x y z
N MET A 1 56.43 50.94 34.37
CA MET A 1 57.47 50.83 35.41
C MET A 1 57.47 49.39 35.91
N HIS A 2 58.61 48.69 35.74
CA HIS A 2 59.01 47.35 36.25
C HIS A 2 58.07 46.14 36.09
N LYS A 3 58.43 45.12 35.27
CA LYS A 3 59.41 44.00 35.49
C LYS A 3 58.91 43.05 36.60
N GLN A 4 58.94 41.73 36.54
CA GLN A 4 59.55 40.65 35.71
C GLN A 4 58.75 39.38 36.13
N GLY A 5 58.46 38.36 35.31
CA GLY A 5 59.38 37.52 34.53
C GLY A 5 59.61 36.20 35.29
N GLU A 6 58.95 35.12 34.89
CA GLU A 6 59.22 33.75 35.37
C GLU A 6 59.65 32.84 34.18
N PRO A 7 60.72 32.01 34.33
CA PRO A 7 61.31 31.26 33.24
C PRO A 7 60.97 29.76 33.25
N SER A 8 61.40 29.09 32.18
CA SER A 8 61.16 27.70 31.81
C SER A 8 62.15 26.65 32.36
N MET A 9 61.68 25.39 32.34
CA MET A 9 62.35 24.12 32.00
C MET A 9 63.27 23.37 32.99
N LYS A 10 62.82 22.11 33.21
CA LYS A 10 63.55 20.81 33.22
C LYS A 10 64.42 20.41 34.43
N ALA A 11 63.97 19.30 35.03
CA ALA A 11 64.68 18.02 35.27
C ALA A 11 64.71 17.58 36.75
N ASN A 12 64.05 16.45 37.09
CA ASN A 12 64.76 15.21 37.40
C ASN A 12 63.85 14.01 37.70
N ILE A 13 64.40 12.85 37.38
CA ILE A 13 63.84 11.49 37.37
C ILE A 13 64.25 10.76 38.67
N LYS A 14 63.29 10.09 39.36
CA LYS A 14 63.33 8.73 39.96
C LYS A 14 62.62 8.58 41.33
N LYS A 15 61.79 7.50 41.39
CA LYS A 15 61.22 6.77 42.55
C LYS A 15 60.13 7.53 43.33
N ILE A 16 58.95 6.98 43.65
CA ILE A 16 58.61 5.64 44.16
C ILE A 16 57.22 5.21 43.64
N ILE A 17 57.13 3.93 43.27
CA ILE A 17 55.91 3.19 42.90
C ILE A 17 55.14 2.84 44.18
N SER A 18 53.85 3.15 44.23
CA SER A 18 52.78 2.31 44.78
C SER A 18 51.54 3.16 45.04
N SER A 19 50.43 2.86 44.35
CA SER A 19 49.05 2.80 44.89
C SER A 19 48.01 3.08 43.79
N VAL A 20 47.22 2.05 43.50
CA VAL A 20 45.86 2.08 42.94
C VAL A 20 45.72 2.64 41.51
N LEU A 21 45.97 1.78 40.53
CA LEU A 21 45.53 1.99 39.15
C LEU A 21 44.11 1.42 39.00
N PHE A 22 43.10 2.27 39.16
CA PHE A 22 41.75 2.00 38.66
C PHE A 22 41.78 2.32 37.16
N VAL A 23 42.01 1.30 36.31
CA VAL A 23 41.95 1.48 34.85
C VAL A 23 40.50 1.49 34.42
N CYS A 24 39.86 2.66 34.53
CA CYS A 24 38.75 3.00 33.64
C CYS A 24 39.37 3.43 32.30
N VAL A 25 39.20 2.61 31.26
CA VAL A 25 39.50 3.01 29.88
C VAL A 25 38.50 4.11 29.49
N ILE A 26 38.98 5.36 29.44
CA ILE A 26 38.25 6.51 28.92
C ILE A 26 38.33 6.45 27.38
N ILE A 27 37.18 6.29 26.71
CA ILE A 27 37.04 6.56 25.28
C ILE A 27 36.65 8.04 25.15
N SER A 28 37.53 8.85 24.56
CA SER A 28 37.20 10.21 24.12
C SER A 28 36.31 10.17 22.88
N ILE A 29 35.11 10.76 22.96
CA ILE A 29 34.33 11.13 21.77
C ILE A 29 33.93 12.60 21.91
N MET A 30 34.48 13.42 21.01
CA MET A 30 34.00 14.78 20.75
C MET A 30 32.56 14.75 20.24
N SER A 31 31.77 15.67 20.77
CA SER A 31 30.35 15.91 20.55
C SER A 31 29.95 16.16 19.09
N VAL A 32 29.03 15.33 18.59
CA VAL A 32 27.90 15.77 17.74
C VAL A 32 26.66 14.99 18.19
N GLY A 33 25.60 15.72 18.56
CA GLY A 33 24.41 15.17 19.19
C GLY A 33 23.63 14.23 18.28
N ILE A 34 23.59 12.95 18.67
CA ILE A 34 22.50 12.02 18.37
C ILE A 34 22.28 11.25 19.67
N ALA A 35 21.09 11.32 20.25
CA ALA A 35 20.71 10.49 21.38
C ALA A 35 20.61 9.03 20.91
N VAL A 36 21.73 8.30 21.00
CA VAL A 36 21.75 6.85 20.86
C VAL A 36 21.48 6.30 22.25
N ASN A 37 20.41 5.51 22.40
CA ASN A 37 20.20 4.71 23.60
C ASN A 37 21.45 3.83 23.81
N ALA A 38 22.30 4.19 24.77
CA ALA A 38 23.43 3.36 25.16
C ALA A 38 22.86 2.11 25.82
N ALA A 39 22.92 0.98 25.12
CA ALA A 39 22.66 -0.31 25.73
C ALA A 39 23.64 -0.48 26.89
N GLU A 40 23.12 -0.77 28.08
CA GLU A 40 23.91 -1.06 29.27
C GLU A 40 24.86 -2.23 28.96
N GLN A 41 26.17 -1.96 28.99
CA GLN A 41 27.17 -2.96 28.64
C GLN A 41 27.20 -4.03 29.74
N VAL A 42 26.93 -5.29 29.38
CA VAL A 42 26.97 -6.42 30.33
C VAL A 42 28.40 -6.58 30.85
N ALA A 43 28.58 -6.56 32.17
CA ALA A 43 29.88 -6.75 32.79
C ALA A 43 30.36 -8.19 32.61
N VAL A 44 31.55 -8.38 32.03
CA VAL A 44 32.23 -9.68 31.98
C VAL A 44 33.19 -9.75 33.16
N LEU A 45 32.86 -10.59 34.13
CA LEU A 45 33.64 -10.77 35.35
C LEU A 45 34.71 -11.83 35.12
N PRO A 46 35.96 -11.61 35.58
CA PRO A 46 37.04 -12.56 35.40
C PRO A 46 36.88 -13.78 36.32
N THR A 47 37.55 -14.87 35.98
CA THR A 47 37.87 -15.96 36.91
C THR A 47 39.23 -15.69 37.58
N ASP A 48 39.80 -16.64 38.29
CA ASP A 48 41.09 -16.52 39.01
C ASP A 48 42.32 -16.58 38.10
N VAL A 49 42.13 -16.94 36.83
CA VAL A 49 43.17 -16.95 35.80
C VAL A 49 42.84 -15.98 34.67
N THR A 50 43.87 -15.41 34.05
CA THR A 50 43.75 -14.46 32.93
C THR A 50 43.85 -15.12 31.56
N LYS A 51 44.30 -16.37 31.52
CA LYS A 51 44.38 -17.24 30.33
C LYS A 51 44.02 -18.67 30.75
N PRO A 52 43.24 -19.42 29.96
CA PRO A 52 42.97 -20.82 30.28
C PRO A 52 44.24 -21.66 30.10
N ALA A 53 44.36 -22.73 30.89
CA ALA A 53 45.35 -23.77 30.63
C ALA A 53 45.11 -24.46 29.28
N ASP A 54 46.13 -25.16 28.76
CA ASP A 54 46.10 -25.77 27.42
C ASP A 54 44.96 -26.80 27.24
N ASP A 55 44.54 -27.44 28.32
CA ASP A 55 43.43 -28.40 28.37
C ASP A 55 42.08 -27.77 28.73
N CYS A 56 42.02 -26.44 28.88
CA CYS A 56 40.84 -25.68 29.28
C CYS A 56 40.43 -24.62 28.23
N VAL A 57 39.23 -24.07 28.38
CA VAL A 57 38.68 -22.94 27.60
C VAL A 57 37.99 -21.94 28.52
N PHE A 58 37.83 -20.70 28.09
CA PHE A 58 36.97 -19.75 28.79
C PHE A 58 35.53 -19.80 28.29
N LEU A 59 34.62 -20.14 29.21
CA LEU A 59 33.19 -20.02 29.00
C LEU A 59 32.61 -18.97 29.94
N GLY A 60 31.51 -18.36 29.52
CA GLY A 60 30.77 -17.37 30.29
C GLY A 60 29.38 -17.87 30.65
N ILE A 61 29.01 -17.81 31.93
CA ILE A 61 27.64 -18.03 32.39
C ILE A 61 26.97 -16.68 32.68
N LYS A 62 25.82 -16.43 32.03
CA LYS A 62 25.01 -15.22 32.25
C LYS A 62 24.25 -15.34 33.57
N GLY A 63 24.25 -14.29 34.37
CA GLY A 63 23.51 -14.27 35.63
C GLY A 63 23.66 -12.98 36.40
N LYS A 64 23.35 -13.03 37.70
CA LYS A 64 23.45 -11.92 38.63
C LYS A 64 23.99 -12.38 39.97
N TYR A 65 24.73 -11.50 40.65
CA TYR A 65 25.14 -11.70 42.03
C TYR A 65 24.23 -10.92 42.97
N VAL A 66 23.51 -11.64 43.83
CA VAL A 66 22.69 -11.05 44.88
C VAL A 66 23.60 -10.66 46.04
N THR A 67 23.46 -9.43 46.56
CA THR A 67 24.13 -9.06 47.81
C THR A 67 23.14 -8.77 48.91
N GLN A 68 23.14 -9.66 49.88
CA GLN A 68 22.54 -9.46 51.19
C GLN A 68 23.59 -9.77 52.26
N SER A 69 24.86 -9.49 51.95
CA SER A 69 26.04 -9.91 52.70
C SER A 69 25.97 -9.54 54.18
N GLN A 70 25.43 -8.37 54.53
CA GLN A 70 25.24 -8.00 55.94
C GLN A 70 24.15 -8.85 56.61
N LYS A 71 22.97 -9.01 55.99
CA LYS A 71 21.88 -9.84 56.55
C LYS A 71 22.32 -11.30 56.71
N ALA A 72 23.09 -11.79 55.74
CA ALA A 72 23.65 -13.13 55.78
C ALA A 72 24.67 -13.30 56.92
N LEU A 73 25.58 -12.34 57.07
CA LEU A 73 26.56 -12.32 58.16
C LEU A 73 25.86 -12.24 59.53
N ASP A 74 24.85 -11.38 59.67
CA ASP A 74 24.05 -11.25 60.89
C ASP A 74 23.37 -12.58 61.23
N ARG A 75 22.79 -13.25 60.23
CA ARG A 75 22.12 -14.54 60.42
C ARG A 75 23.09 -15.65 60.82
N ILE A 76 24.26 -15.74 60.19
CA ILE A 76 25.29 -16.71 60.59
C ILE A 76 25.75 -16.45 62.03
N ASN A 77 25.93 -15.18 62.41
CA ASN A 77 26.30 -14.82 63.78
C ASN A 77 25.19 -15.14 64.80
N GLU A 78 23.92 -14.96 64.44
CA GLU A 78 22.79 -15.40 65.25
C GLU A 78 22.81 -16.92 65.49
N ILE A 79 23.05 -17.70 64.42
CA ILE A 79 23.17 -19.17 64.48
C ILE A 79 24.33 -19.59 65.39
N ARG A 80 25.49 -18.93 65.28
CA ARG A 80 26.67 -19.17 66.13
C ARG A 80 26.37 -18.88 67.60
N TYR A 81 25.73 -17.75 67.87
CA TYR A 81 25.35 -17.37 69.22
C TYR A 81 24.33 -18.35 69.82
N GLU A 82 23.37 -18.78 69.01
CA GLU A 82 22.38 -19.79 69.39
C GLU A 82 23.05 -21.11 69.80
N ALA A 83 24.00 -21.60 69.00
CA ALA A 83 24.75 -22.83 69.28
C ALA A 83 25.52 -22.75 70.62
N CYS A 84 26.16 -21.61 70.88
CA CYS A 84 26.86 -21.34 72.15
C CYS A 84 25.90 -21.29 73.34
N LYS A 85 24.72 -20.68 73.18
CA LYS A 85 23.70 -20.60 74.24
C LYS A 85 23.09 -21.97 74.56
N GLN A 86 22.96 -22.84 73.57
CA GLN A 86 22.35 -24.16 73.71
C GLN A 86 23.33 -25.25 74.14
N GLY A 87 24.64 -24.96 74.23
CA GLY A 87 25.62 -25.98 74.58
C GLY A 87 25.84 -27.02 73.49
N VAL A 88 25.65 -26.65 72.22
CA VAL A 88 25.91 -27.55 71.09
C VAL A 88 27.38 -27.97 71.10
N LEU A 89 27.68 -29.22 70.75
CA LEU A 89 29.06 -29.71 70.72
C LEU A 89 29.90 -28.90 69.74
N ASN A 90 31.05 -28.42 70.22
CA ASN A 90 32.05 -27.70 69.46
C ASN A 90 32.67 -28.64 68.39
N PRO A 91 32.60 -28.29 67.10
CA PRO A 91 33.19 -29.10 66.02
C PRO A 91 34.66 -29.48 66.20
N SER A 92 35.47 -28.55 66.72
CA SER A 92 36.91 -28.69 66.82
C SER A 92 37.37 -29.42 68.09
N THR A 93 36.58 -29.37 69.17
CA THR A 93 37.00 -29.92 70.49
C THR A 93 36.10 -31.03 71.03
N GLY A 94 34.89 -31.21 70.49
CA GLY A 94 33.89 -32.15 70.99
C GLY A 94 33.25 -31.77 72.33
N ASN A 95 33.67 -30.67 72.95
CA ASN A 95 33.09 -30.18 74.20
C ASN A 95 31.85 -29.30 73.94
N PRO A 96 30.86 -29.23 74.85
CA PRO A 96 29.75 -28.29 74.73
C PRO A 96 30.25 -26.84 74.65
N LEU A 97 29.78 -26.09 73.65
CA LEU A 97 30.04 -24.66 73.54
C LEU A 97 29.45 -23.89 74.72
N LYS A 98 30.11 -22.82 75.13
CA LYS A 98 29.64 -21.89 76.17
C LYS A 98 29.37 -20.54 75.56
N THR A 99 28.52 -19.73 76.19
CA THR A 99 28.32 -18.33 75.78
C THR A 99 29.62 -17.52 75.74
N SER A 100 30.63 -17.87 76.54
CA SER A 100 31.97 -17.27 76.50
C SER A 100 32.78 -17.60 75.25
N ASP A 101 32.43 -18.68 74.55
CA ASP A 101 33.12 -19.15 73.36
C ASP A 101 32.58 -18.47 72.09
N TYR A 102 31.49 -17.70 72.21
CA TYR A 102 30.92 -16.95 71.10
C TYR A 102 31.89 -15.87 70.62
N ILE A 103 32.33 -16.04 69.38
CA ILE A 103 33.08 -15.04 68.61
C ILE A 103 32.29 -14.76 67.34
N ALA A 104 31.90 -13.49 67.17
CA ALA A 104 31.24 -13.04 65.97
C ALA A 104 32.18 -13.25 64.77
N ILE A 105 31.73 -14.04 63.80
CA ILE A 105 32.43 -14.22 62.53
C ILE A 105 32.35 -12.92 61.74
N LYS A 106 33.43 -12.61 61.03
CA LYS A 106 33.58 -11.37 60.25
C LYS A 106 33.52 -11.65 58.77
N TRP A 107 33.27 -10.62 57.97
CA TRP A 107 33.29 -10.75 56.51
C TRP A 107 34.72 -10.75 55.97
N SER A 108 34.99 -11.44 54.87
CA SER A 108 36.25 -11.34 54.12
C SER A 108 36.01 -11.12 52.63
N SER A 109 36.65 -10.10 52.05
CA SER A 109 36.57 -9.80 50.61
C SER A 109 37.23 -10.87 49.74
N ASP A 110 38.32 -11.48 50.23
CA ASP A 110 39.00 -12.59 49.55
C ASP A 110 38.12 -13.84 49.51
N LEU A 111 37.49 -14.17 50.64
CA LEU A 111 36.55 -15.29 50.71
C LEU A 111 35.30 -15.03 49.87
N GLU A 112 34.80 -13.78 49.81
CA GLU A 112 33.69 -13.42 48.93
C GLU A 112 34.07 -13.56 47.45
N TYR A 113 35.30 -13.18 47.07
CA TYR A 113 35.80 -13.38 45.71
C TYR A 113 35.80 -14.87 45.32
N ILE A 114 36.37 -15.71 46.20
CA ILE A 114 36.37 -17.18 46.05
C ILE A 114 34.92 -17.68 45.94
N ALA A 115 34.06 -17.33 46.89
CA ALA A 115 32.68 -17.78 46.97
C ALA A 115 31.84 -17.38 45.73
N ARG A 116 32.08 -16.20 45.14
CA ARG A 116 31.38 -15.77 43.92
C ARG A 116 31.73 -16.67 42.73
N ILE A 117 33.00 -16.96 42.51
CA ILE A 117 33.44 -17.86 41.44
C ILE A 117 32.89 -19.27 41.71
N ARG A 118 33.03 -19.76 42.95
CA ARG A 118 32.54 -21.07 43.37
C ARG A 118 31.02 -21.21 43.22
N ALA A 119 30.23 -20.19 43.54
CA ALA A 119 28.79 -20.21 43.33
C ALA A 119 28.42 -20.36 41.84
N ALA A 120 29.15 -19.70 40.93
CA ALA A 120 28.92 -19.86 39.50
C ALA A 120 29.36 -21.24 38.99
N GLU A 121 30.49 -21.77 39.45
CA GLU A 121 30.91 -23.13 39.10
C GLU A 121 29.96 -24.20 39.67
N ALA A 122 29.58 -24.09 40.94
CA ALA A 122 28.67 -25.02 41.60
C ALA A 122 27.25 -24.97 41.03
N SER A 123 26.85 -23.85 40.41
CA SER A 123 25.58 -23.77 39.67
C SER A 123 25.55 -24.68 38.43
N LEU A 124 26.73 -25.03 37.93
CA LEU A 124 26.94 -25.89 36.76
C LEU A 124 27.31 -27.32 37.14
N THR A 125 28.17 -27.49 38.16
CA THR A 125 28.66 -28.81 38.57
C THR A 125 27.74 -29.51 39.56
N MET A 126 26.94 -28.77 40.32
CA MET A 126 26.17 -29.27 41.46
C MET A 126 27.00 -30.18 42.39
N ASN A 127 28.26 -29.79 42.60
CA ASN A 127 29.25 -30.58 43.35
C ASN A 127 30.33 -29.64 43.93
N HIS A 128 31.08 -30.11 44.92
CA HIS A 128 32.29 -29.46 45.47
C HIS A 128 33.49 -29.62 44.52
N LYS A 129 33.29 -29.26 43.25
CA LYS A 129 34.27 -29.40 42.16
C LYS A 129 34.34 -28.12 41.33
N ARG A 130 35.55 -27.77 40.89
CA ARG A 130 35.85 -26.70 39.93
C ARG A 130 35.49 -27.15 38.51
N THR A 131 35.12 -26.23 37.62
CA THR A 131 34.80 -26.59 36.22
C THR A 131 36.03 -26.95 35.39
N ASN A 132 37.23 -26.59 35.85
CA ASN A 132 38.51 -26.99 35.26
C ASN A 132 39.06 -28.31 35.81
N GLY A 133 38.38 -28.95 36.76
CA GLY A 133 38.80 -30.23 37.36
C GLY A 133 39.90 -30.12 38.42
N ARG A 134 40.38 -28.91 38.74
CA ARG A 134 41.35 -28.68 39.82
C ARG A 134 40.68 -28.71 41.20
N SER A 135 41.50 -28.75 42.24
CA SER A 135 41.01 -28.68 43.63
C SER A 135 40.30 -27.35 43.88
N ILE A 136 39.18 -27.38 44.61
CA ILE A 136 38.48 -26.16 45.07
C ILE A 136 39.37 -25.30 45.98
N TRP A 137 40.37 -25.92 46.62
CA TRP A 137 41.31 -25.26 47.54
C TRP A 137 42.45 -24.53 46.84
N GLU A 138 42.58 -24.65 45.50
CA GLU A 138 43.56 -23.92 44.70
C GLU A 138 43.09 -22.50 44.31
N LEU A 139 41.89 -22.10 44.74
CA LEU A 139 41.34 -20.77 44.50
C LEU A 139 41.76 -19.81 45.62
N TYR A 140 42.47 -18.73 45.25
CA TYR A 140 42.93 -17.70 46.18
C TYR A 140 42.23 -16.38 45.93
N GLY A 141 41.97 -15.63 47.00
CA GLY A 141 41.51 -14.26 46.90
C GLY A 141 42.61 -13.32 46.39
N PRO A 142 42.26 -12.10 45.94
CA PRO A 142 43.23 -11.13 45.40
C PRO A 142 44.37 -10.75 46.35
N ASP A 143 44.16 -10.85 47.68
CA ASP A 143 45.21 -10.61 48.68
C ASP A 143 45.96 -11.90 49.08
N GLY A 144 45.74 -13.01 48.37
CA GLY A 144 46.43 -14.28 48.55
C GLY A 144 45.88 -15.18 49.65
N ASN A 145 44.75 -14.83 50.27
CA ASN A 145 44.14 -15.68 51.30
C ASN A 145 43.29 -16.80 50.67
N SER A 146 43.18 -17.93 51.36
CA SER A 146 42.44 -19.12 50.91
C SER A 146 41.29 -19.50 51.83
N SER A 147 40.34 -20.27 51.29
CA SER A 147 39.26 -20.91 52.05
C SER A 147 39.72 -22.19 52.72
N TRP A 148 39.28 -22.44 53.95
CA TRP A 148 39.51 -23.65 54.73
C TRP A 148 38.22 -24.46 54.96
N GLY A 149 37.09 -23.99 54.43
CA GLY A 149 35.81 -24.69 54.49
C GLY A 149 34.82 -24.12 53.48
N GLU A 150 34.30 -24.99 52.61
CA GLU A 150 33.29 -24.63 51.60
C GLU A 150 31.93 -25.21 52.01
N VAL A 151 30.88 -24.41 51.87
CA VAL A 151 29.49 -24.83 52.00
C VAL A 151 28.71 -24.36 50.79
N ILE A 152 27.82 -25.19 50.24
CA ILE A 152 27.06 -24.85 49.04
C ILE A 152 25.59 -25.20 49.20
N ALA A 153 24.72 -24.40 48.60
CA ALA A 153 23.28 -24.64 48.61
C ALA A 153 22.66 -24.22 47.28
N TRP A 154 21.71 -25.03 46.81
CA TRP A 154 20.94 -24.76 45.59
C TRP A 154 19.48 -24.57 45.93
N ASN A 155 18.86 -23.53 45.36
CA ASN A 155 17.44 -23.25 45.51
C ASN A 155 16.92 -22.41 44.32
N TRP A 156 15.69 -21.94 44.44
CA TRP A 156 14.98 -21.18 43.40
C TRP A 156 14.68 -19.73 43.81
N SER A 157 15.30 -19.25 44.89
CA SER A 157 15.06 -17.91 45.41
C SER A 157 15.90 -16.85 44.70
N ASP A 158 15.48 -15.59 44.78
CA ASP A 158 16.28 -14.43 44.40
C ASP A 158 17.05 -13.82 45.61
N SER A 159 17.35 -14.65 46.61
CA SER A 159 17.85 -14.25 47.92
C SER A 159 19.03 -15.13 48.34
N MET A 160 19.95 -14.57 49.13
CA MET A 160 21.07 -15.28 49.75
C MET A 160 20.64 -16.06 50.99
N LEU A 161 19.65 -15.56 51.73
CA LEU A 161 19.22 -16.14 53.01
C LEU A 161 18.72 -17.60 52.93
N PRO A 162 17.97 -18.03 51.91
CA PRO A 162 17.53 -19.42 51.82
C PRO A 162 18.68 -20.43 51.80
N GLY A 163 19.82 -20.09 51.19
CA GLY A 163 21.01 -20.95 51.25
C GLY A 163 21.53 -21.14 52.67
N ILE A 164 21.51 -20.07 53.46
CA ILE A 164 21.92 -20.09 54.88
C ILE A 164 20.95 -20.92 55.71
N GLU A 165 19.65 -20.80 55.47
CA GLU A 165 18.65 -21.63 56.16
C GLU A 165 18.75 -23.11 55.76
N GLN A 166 19.12 -23.41 54.52
CA GLN A 166 19.42 -24.79 54.09
C GLN A 166 20.62 -25.36 54.87
N TRP A 167 21.70 -24.59 55.04
CA TRP A 167 22.83 -24.98 55.87
C TRP A 167 22.45 -25.14 57.34
N TYR A 168 21.59 -24.26 57.85
CA TYR A 168 21.10 -24.32 59.23
C TYR A 168 20.22 -25.54 59.49
N GLY A 169 19.52 -26.04 58.47
CA GLY A 169 18.66 -27.22 58.54
C GLY A 169 19.37 -28.48 59.08
N GLU A 170 20.68 -28.59 58.89
CA GLU A 170 21.50 -29.70 59.39
C GLU A 170 21.67 -29.71 60.93
N LYS A 171 21.28 -28.63 61.61
CA LYS A 171 21.37 -28.51 63.07
C LYS A 171 20.79 -29.72 63.81
N GLY A 172 19.62 -30.19 63.38
CA GLY A 172 18.93 -31.30 64.05
C GLY A 172 19.79 -32.57 64.04
N ASP A 173 20.34 -32.91 62.88
CA ASP A 173 21.22 -34.06 62.71
C ASP A 173 22.55 -33.91 63.46
N TRP A 174 23.13 -32.70 63.48
CA TRP A 174 24.33 -32.42 64.25
C TRP A 174 24.09 -32.58 65.76
N VAL A 175 23.04 -31.96 66.31
CA VAL A 175 22.72 -32.03 67.75
C VAL A 175 22.41 -33.46 68.17
N ASN A 176 21.71 -34.23 67.32
CA ASN A 176 21.41 -35.63 67.57
C ASN A 176 22.58 -36.59 67.29
N GLN A 177 23.73 -36.06 66.82
CA GLN A 177 24.91 -36.85 66.45
C GLN A 177 24.57 -37.96 65.43
N ASN A 178 23.69 -37.65 64.47
CA ASN A 178 23.30 -38.58 63.42
C ASN A 178 24.45 -38.81 62.44
N THR A 179 25.17 -39.94 62.61
CA THR A 179 26.35 -40.27 61.81
C THR A 179 26.04 -40.63 60.36
N ASN A 180 24.76 -40.83 59.99
CA ASN A 180 24.33 -41.11 58.62
C ASN A 180 23.92 -39.85 57.84
N ALA A 181 23.90 -38.68 58.48
CA ALA A 181 23.53 -37.42 57.86
C ALA A 181 24.77 -36.57 57.53
N VAL A 182 24.67 -35.79 56.46
CA VAL A 182 25.66 -34.75 56.13
C VAL A 182 25.36 -33.53 57.00
N THR A 183 26.33 -33.11 57.81
CA THR A 183 26.18 -32.00 58.75
C THR A 183 27.26 -30.92 58.59
N GLY A 184 28.08 -31.05 57.55
CA GLY A 184 29.26 -30.22 57.32
C GLY A 184 28.94 -28.73 57.16
N HIS A 185 27.76 -28.36 56.65
CA HIS A 185 27.42 -26.95 56.51
C HIS A 185 27.17 -26.30 57.87
N TYR A 186 26.39 -26.95 58.73
CA TYR A 186 26.17 -26.46 60.09
C TYR A 186 27.48 -26.45 60.89
N THR A 187 28.31 -27.50 60.75
CA THR A 187 29.64 -27.58 61.36
C THR A 187 30.49 -26.35 61.05
N GLN A 188 30.63 -25.98 59.77
CA GLN A 188 31.43 -24.81 59.36
C GLN A 188 30.89 -23.50 59.93
N MET A 189 29.56 -23.35 59.96
CA MET A 189 28.93 -22.14 60.49
C MET A 189 29.18 -21.96 61.99
N ILE A 190 29.12 -23.02 62.80
CA ILE A 190 29.21 -22.92 64.26
C ILE A 190 30.63 -23.02 64.82
N ASP A 191 31.61 -23.50 64.05
CA ASP A 191 32.97 -23.69 64.55
C ASP A 191 33.58 -22.34 65.01
N PRO A 192 33.92 -22.18 66.31
CA PRO A 192 34.58 -20.98 66.80
C PRO A 192 35.92 -20.69 66.12
N GLU A 193 36.57 -21.71 65.54
CA GLU A 193 37.82 -21.53 64.83
C GLU A 193 37.67 -20.67 63.58
N ASN A 194 36.54 -20.76 62.88
CA ASN A 194 36.25 -19.90 61.73
C ASN A 194 36.02 -18.44 62.18
N ARG A 195 36.99 -17.56 61.86
CA ARG A 195 36.96 -16.13 62.21
C ARG A 195 36.43 -15.25 61.09
N TYR A 196 36.51 -15.73 59.85
CA TYR A 196 36.05 -15.02 58.66
C TYR A 196 35.18 -15.89 57.77
N VAL A 197 34.21 -15.25 57.11
CA VAL A 197 33.36 -15.83 56.08
C VAL A 197 33.24 -14.89 54.89
N GLY A 198 33.16 -15.44 53.69
CA GLY A 198 32.70 -14.72 52.51
C GLY A 198 31.68 -15.56 51.76
N LEU A 199 30.62 -14.94 51.25
CA LEU A 199 29.55 -15.63 50.53
C LEU A 199 29.35 -15.06 49.14
N GLY A 200 28.99 -15.93 48.21
CA GLY A 200 28.57 -15.59 46.86
C GLY A 200 27.25 -16.26 46.55
N THR A 201 26.24 -15.48 46.14
CA THR A 201 24.96 -16.01 45.63
C THR A 201 24.83 -15.65 44.17
N PHE A 202 24.97 -16.65 43.30
CA PHE A 202 24.85 -16.49 41.86
C PHE A 202 23.48 -17.00 41.39
N CYS A 203 22.74 -16.13 40.70
CA CYS A 203 21.45 -16.49 40.10
C CYS A 203 21.57 -16.52 38.57
N SER A 204 21.24 -17.65 37.96
CA SER A 204 21.33 -17.82 36.51
C SER A 204 20.17 -18.67 35.96
N PRO A 205 19.46 -18.20 34.92
CA PRO A 205 18.48 -19.04 34.21
C PRO A 205 19.14 -20.14 33.37
N THR A 206 20.45 -20.09 33.14
CA THR A 206 21.23 -21.11 32.43
C THR A 206 21.61 -22.28 33.34
N ALA A 207 21.70 -22.05 34.64
CA ALA A 207 22.03 -23.07 35.62
C ALA A 207 20.86 -24.03 35.89
N ASN A 208 21.16 -25.22 36.41
CA ASN A 208 20.15 -26.25 36.70
C ASN A 208 19.25 -25.87 37.89
N TYR A 209 19.82 -25.15 38.86
CA TYR A 209 19.08 -24.44 39.88
C TYR A 209 19.31 -22.96 39.68
N TYR A 210 18.21 -22.22 39.71
CA TYR A 210 18.26 -20.79 39.44
C TYR A 210 19.19 -20.04 40.41
N ASN A 211 19.30 -20.47 41.67
CA ASN A 211 20.15 -19.84 42.69
C ASN A 211 21.12 -20.85 43.29
N THR A 212 22.40 -20.48 43.30
CA THR A 212 23.47 -21.19 44.01
C THR A 212 24.13 -20.23 44.97
N THR A 213 24.17 -20.60 46.26
CA THR A 213 24.89 -19.86 47.30
C THR A 213 26.07 -20.70 47.75
N ALA A 214 27.28 -20.13 47.65
CA ALA A 214 28.50 -20.69 48.20
C ALA A 214 28.96 -19.85 49.39
N GLY A 215 29.50 -20.50 50.41
CA GLY A 215 30.12 -19.87 51.56
C GLY A 215 31.51 -20.44 51.81
N GLU A 216 32.45 -19.55 52.06
CA GLU A 216 33.86 -19.87 52.28
C GLU A 216 34.26 -19.38 53.66
N PHE A 217 34.83 -20.28 54.48
CA PHE A 217 35.21 -20.03 55.86
C PHE A 217 36.72 -20.12 56.05
N SER A 218 37.25 -19.33 56.97
CA SER A 218 38.67 -19.36 57.31
C SER A 218 38.93 -19.00 58.77
N SER A 219 39.93 -19.63 59.38
CA SER A 219 40.47 -19.26 60.69
C SER A 219 41.72 -18.38 60.61
N MET A 220 42.08 -17.92 59.41
CA MET A 220 43.12 -16.90 59.23
C MET A 220 42.77 -15.60 59.98
N ASN A 221 43.81 -14.82 60.30
CA ASN A 221 43.67 -13.55 61.04
C ASN A 221 43.91 -12.35 60.12
N ASN A 222 43.33 -11.19 60.47
CA ASN A 222 43.55 -9.90 59.80
C ASN A 222 43.14 -9.84 58.31
N MET A 223 42.10 -10.58 57.91
CA MET A 223 41.55 -10.50 56.55
C MET A 223 40.75 -9.19 56.33
N LYS A 224 40.68 -8.72 55.08
CA LYS A 224 39.96 -7.47 54.73
C LYS A 224 38.44 -7.65 54.77
N GLU A 225 37.76 -6.77 55.50
CA GLU A 225 36.32 -6.88 55.80
C GLU A 225 35.40 -6.11 54.82
N ILE A 226 35.82 -5.95 53.56
CA ILE A 226 35.07 -5.20 52.54
C ILE A 226 33.99 -6.11 51.93
N LYS A 227 32.75 -5.63 51.88
CA LYS A 227 31.62 -6.34 51.26
C LYS A 227 31.44 -5.87 49.82
N GLY A 228 31.34 -6.81 48.88
CA GLY A 228 31.04 -6.53 47.49
C GLY A 228 29.62 -6.02 47.27
N SER A 229 29.38 -5.39 46.13
CA SER A 229 28.06 -4.91 45.71
C SER A 229 27.32 -5.94 44.84
N ALA A 230 25.99 -5.82 44.78
CA ALA A 230 25.15 -6.58 43.86
C ALA A 230 25.58 -6.31 42.42
N ILE A 231 25.48 -7.33 41.59
CA ILE A 231 25.72 -7.22 40.16
C ILE A 231 24.46 -7.73 39.49
N SER A 232 23.63 -6.81 39.00
CA SER A 232 22.28 -7.10 38.48
C SER A 232 22.28 -7.88 37.17
N ASN A 233 23.35 -7.76 36.37
CA ASN A 233 23.53 -8.45 35.10
C ASN A 233 25.02 -8.58 34.80
N CYS A 234 25.50 -9.82 34.65
CA CYS A 234 26.88 -10.11 34.33
C CYS A 234 27.05 -11.43 33.57
N ILE A 235 28.23 -11.58 32.99
CA ILE A 235 28.76 -12.84 32.50
C ILE A 235 29.91 -13.20 33.42
N GLN A 236 29.76 -14.25 34.23
CA GLN A 236 30.87 -14.78 35.01
C GLN A 236 31.71 -15.67 34.11
N THR A 237 32.98 -15.29 33.90
CA THR A 237 33.96 -16.13 33.20
C THR A 237 34.32 -17.31 34.09
N LEU A 238 34.40 -18.50 33.50
CA LEU A 238 34.81 -19.75 34.12
C LEU A 238 35.90 -20.38 33.27
N GLU A 239 36.93 -20.93 33.91
CA GLU A 239 37.85 -21.84 33.26
C GLU A 239 37.23 -23.25 33.26
N VAL A 240 37.04 -23.83 32.08
CA VAL A 240 36.30 -25.08 31.90
C VAL A 240 37.19 -26.10 31.20
N SER A 241 37.30 -27.31 31.75
CA SER A 241 38.08 -28.39 31.14
C SER A 241 37.46 -28.80 29.80
N LYS A 242 38.29 -28.96 28.77
CA LYS A 242 37.83 -29.45 27.45
C LYS A 242 37.20 -30.84 27.52
N SER A 243 37.57 -31.63 28.53
CA SER A 243 37.07 -33.00 28.72
C SER A 243 35.57 -33.06 29.06
N ILE A 244 35.01 -31.99 29.63
CA ILE A 244 33.59 -31.92 30.01
C ILE A 244 32.72 -31.16 29.01
N LEU A 245 33.27 -30.69 27.88
CA LEU A 245 32.49 -30.01 26.85
C LEU A 245 31.58 -30.98 26.09
N THR A 246 30.35 -30.57 25.78
CA THR A 246 29.45 -31.34 24.90
C THR A 246 29.97 -31.38 23.45
N ASN A 247 30.86 -30.45 23.09
CA ASN A 247 31.35 -30.22 21.72
C ASN A 247 30.26 -29.81 20.71
N GLU A 248 29.08 -29.42 21.18
CA GLU A 248 28.02 -28.82 20.38
C GLU A 248 28.10 -27.30 20.47
N TYR A 249 28.21 -26.63 19.32
CA TYR A 249 28.33 -25.17 19.22
C TYR A 249 27.17 -24.62 18.39
N THR A 250 26.57 -23.52 18.83
CA THR A 250 25.40 -22.92 18.19
C THR A 250 25.47 -21.39 18.19
N LEU A 251 24.88 -20.79 17.16
CA LEU A 251 24.69 -19.33 16.99
C LEU A 251 23.22 -18.91 17.24
N GLY A 252 22.40 -19.82 17.77
CA GLY A 252 20.95 -19.68 17.84
C GLY A 252 20.24 -19.96 16.51
N ASP A 253 18.96 -19.61 16.46
CA ASP A 253 18.11 -19.88 15.31
C ASP A 253 18.45 -19.00 14.09
N ASN A 254 18.00 -19.45 12.92
CA ASN A 254 18.04 -18.68 11.68
C ASN A 254 17.30 -17.34 11.83
N ARG A 255 17.76 -16.32 11.12
CA ARG A 255 17.27 -14.95 11.25
C ARG A 255 16.60 -14.48 9.96
N GLU A 256 15.44 -13.84 10.12
CA GLU A 256 14.79 -13.06 9.07
C GLU A 256 14.92 -11.58 9.42
N CYS A 257 15.52 -10.82 8.50
CA CYS A 257 15.90 -9.43 8.74
C CYS A 257 15.50 -8.54 7.56
N LYS A 258 15.50 -7.24 7.81
CA LYS A 258 15.43 -6.20 6.78
C LYS A 258 16.83 -5.65 6.49
N SER A 259 17.07 -5.20 5.28
CA SER A 259 18.33 -4.52 4.92
C SER A 259 18.57 -3.30 5.81
N GLY A 260 19.80 -3.12 6.30
CA GLY A 260 20.21 -2.04 7.19
C GLY A 260 20.10 -2.35 8.68
N GLU A 261 19.60 -3.53 9.05
CA GLU A 261 19.55 -3.99 10.44
C GLU A 261 20.92 -4.49 10.93
N LYS A 262 21.13 -4.41 12.24
CA LYS A 262 22.26 -5.03 12.93
C LYS A 262 21.74 -6.07 13.90
N ILE A 263 22.30 -7.27 13.83
CA ILE A 263 22.00 -8.37 14.76
C ILE A 263 23.27 -8.81 15.48
N ASN A 264 23.15 -9.13 16.76
CA ASN A 264 24.25 -9.70 17.54
C ASN A 264 24.07 -11.21 17.60
N LEU A 265 25.09 -11.94 17.21
CA LEU A 265 25.18 -13.38 17.36
C LEU A 265 26.18 -13.72 18.46
N GLU A 266 25.80 -14.66 19.31
CA GLU A 266 26.63 -15.18 20.38
C GLU A 266 26.89 -16.65 20.12
N VAL A 267 28.15 -17.07 20.18
CA VAL A 267 28.47 -18.50 20.12
C VAL A 267 28.27 -19.08 21.52
N THR A 268 27.46 -20.13 21.59
CA THR A 268 27.25 -20.88 22.83
C THR A 268 27.60 -22.34 22.66
N THR A 269 27.97 -22.97 23.77
CA THR A 269 28.20 -24.42 23.88
C THR A 269 27.62 -24.94 25.20
N GLY A 270 27.88 -26.20 25.52
CA GLY A 270 27.46 -26.81 26.77
C GLY A 270 28.56 -27.62 27.43
N ILE A 271 28.28 -28.01 28.67
CA ILE A 271 29.08 -28.96 29.44
C ILE A 271 28.24 -30.19 29.81
N SER A 272 28.91 -31.31 30.04
CA SER A 272 28.36 -32.52 30.62
C SER A 272 29.22 -32.96 31.79
N VAL A 273 28.61 -33.05 32.97
CA VAL A 273 29.28 -33.38 34.24
C VAL A 273 28.51 -34.47 34.97
N ILE A 274 29.14 -35.04 36.00
CA ILE A 274 28.48 -35.91 36.98
C ILE A 274 28.28 -35.08 38.25
N ASP A 275 27.03 -34.95 38.69
CA ASP A 275 26.68 -34.14 39.87
C ASP A 275 27.00 -34.86 41.20
N TYR A 276 26.58 -34.29 42.32
CA TYR A 276 26.76 -34.90 43.65
C TYR A 276 26.01 -36.23 43.83
N TRP A 277 24.88 -36.42 43.14
CA TRP A 277 24.05 -37.63 43.23
C TRP A 277 24.47 -38.75 42.27
N ASN A 278 25.60 -38.56 41.57
CA ASN A 278 26.11 -39.42 40.50
C ASN A 278 25.23 -39.44 39.24
N ASP A 279 24.41 -38.41 39.04
CA ASP A 279 23.60 -38.26 37.83
C ASP A 279 24.35 -37.44 36.76
N LYS A 280 24.08 -37.77 35.50
CA LYS A 280 24.64 -37.02 34.37
C LYS A 280 23.86 -35.71 34.19
N LEU A 281 24.55 -34.60 34.37
CA LEU A 281 24.01 -33.25 34.24
C LEU A 281 24.55 -32.61 32.96
N ILE A 282 23.66 -32.03 32.15
CA ILE A 282 24.01 -31.32 30.91
C ILE A 282 23.51 -29.88 31.01
N THR A 283 24.41 -28.92 30.82
CA THR A 283 24.05 -27.50 30.77
C THR A 283 24.49 -26.91 29.44
N ASN A 284 23.55 -26.33 28.71
CA ASN A 284 23.78 -25.68 27.41
C ASN A 284 23.64 -24.16 27.53
N GLY A 285 24.07 -23.42 26.51
CA GLY A 285 23.90 -21.96 26.46
C GLY A 285 25.01 -21.18 27.18
N LEU A 286 26.15 -21.82 27.46
CA LEU A 286 27.33 -21.15 27.98
C LEU A 286 28.02 -20.38 26.85
N LEU A 287 28.30 -19.10 27.06
CA LEU A 287 28.97 -18.26 26.08
C LEU A 287 30.40 -18.71 25.86
N VAL A 288 30.84 -18.79 24.61
CA VAL A 288 32.25 -18.97 24.29
C VAL A 288 32.94 -17.61 24.35
N LEU A 289 33.93 -17.46 25.23
CA LEU A 289 34.64 -16.20 25.44
C LEU A 289 36.02 -16.16 24.76
N ASP A 290 36.50 -17.32 24.28
CA ASP A 290 37.71 -17.39 23.46
C ASP A 290 37.53 -16.62 22.13
N PRO A 291 38.61 -16.13 21.52
CA PRO A 291 38.55 -15.47 20.22
C PRO A 291 37.85 -16.32 19.15
N ILE A 292 36.96 -15.68 18.38
CA ILE A 292 36.13 -16.31 17.36
C ILE A 292 36.40 -15.67 16.00
N GLU A 293 36.70 -16.51 15.02
CA GLU A 293 36.79 -16.12 13.61
C GLU A 293 35.38 -16.13 13.00
N TRP A 294 34.98 -15.02 12.38
CA TRP A 294 33.67 -14.84 11.77
C TRP A 294 33.77 -14.73 10.26
N SER A 295 32.84 -15.35 9.54
CA SER A 295 32.74 -15.21 8.08
C SER A 295 31.29 -15.25 7.61
N SER A 296 31.02 -14.65 6.45
CA SER A 296 29.75 -14.73 5.74
C SER A 296 29.93 -15.44 4.40
N SER A 297 28.96 -16.28 4.02
CA SER A 297 28.94 -16.87 2.68
C SER A 297 28.67 -15.83 1.58
N ASP A 298 28.06 -14.69 1.92
CA ASP A 298 27.79 -13.57 1.00
C ASP A 298 27.80 -12.22 1.74
N GLU A 299 28.97 -11.57 1.72
CA GLU A 299 29.22 -10.26 2.32
C GLU A 299 28.41 -9.11 1.66
N SER A 300 27.83 -9.32 0.48
CA SER A 300 26.96 -8.34 -0.19
C SER A 300 25.53 -8.36 0.35
N VAL A 301 25.09 -9.51 0.88
CA VAL A 301 23.79 -9.69 1.54
C VAL A 301 23.89 -9.40 3.03
N ALA A 302 24.88 -9.96 3.72
CA ALA A 302 25.12 -9.72 5.14
C ALA A 302 26.61 -9.86 5.47
N SER A 303 27.17 -8.86 6.15
CA SER A 303 28.56 -8.90 6.63
C SER A 303 28.62 -9.11 8.13
N VAL A 304 29.65 -9.77 8.64
CA VAL A 304 29.82 -10.01 10.08
C VAL A 304 31.17 -9.53 10.59
N SER A 305 31.18 -8.90 11.76
CA SER A 305 32.40 -8.52 12.48
C SER A 305 32.17 -8.64 13.98
N ASN A 306 32.99 -9.43 14.67
CA ASN A 306 32.89 -9.66 16.12
C ASN A 306 31.48 -10.05 16.59
N GLY A 307 30.82 -10.95 15.85
CA GLY A 307 29.45 -11.38 16.13
C GLY A 307 28.36 -10.37 15.75
N VAL A 308 28.70 -9.17 15.32
CA VAL A 308 27.73 -8.18 14.81
C VAL A 308 27.54 -8.38 13.32
N VAL A 309 26.38 -8.87 12.91
CA VAL A 309 26.00 -8.98 11.51
C VAL A 309 25.28 -7.71 11.08
N THR A 310 25.71 -7.11 9.98
CA THR A 310 25.06 -5.98 9.31
C THR A 310 24.42 -6.47 8.02
N THR A 311 23.10 -6.38 7.92
CA THR A 311 22.36 -6.79 6.72
C THR A 311 22.39 -5.67 5.69
N LYS A 312 22.59 -6.00 4.41
CA LYS A 312 22.88 -5.03 3.35
C LYS A 312 21.84 -5.03 2.25
N ASP A 313 21.62 -6.16 1.59
CA ASP A 313 20.67 -6.26 0.48
C ASP A 313 19.89 -7.57 0.54
N ALA A 314 18.82 -7.67 -0.26
CA ALA A 314 17.98 -8.86 -0.29
C ALA A 314 18.75 -10.11 -0.72
N GLY A 315 18.51 -11.21 0.00
CA GLY A 315 19.14 -12.48 -0.28
C GLY A 315 19.24 -13.36 0.96
N THR A 316 20.12 -14.35 0.88
CA THR A 316 20.42 -15.25 2.01
C THR A 316 21.92 -15.40 2.13
N ALA A 317 22.45 -15.18 3.34
CA ALA A 317 23.83 -15.46 3.69
C ALA A 317 23.89 -16.40 4.90
N THR A 318 24.84 -17.34 4.90
CA THR A 318 25.14 -18.16 6.07
C THR A 318 26.32 -17.54 6.79
N ILE A 319 26.10 -17.14 8.05
CA ILE A 319 27.13 -16.65 8.94
C ILE A 319 27.76 -17.84 9.66
N THR A 320 29.09 -17.92 9.62
CA THR A 320 29.88 -18.98 10.27
C THR A 320 30.75 -18.37 11.35
N ALA A 321 30.71 -18.97 12.53
CA ALA A 321 31.63 -18.69 13.62
C ALA A 321 32.54 -19.90 13.82
N LYS A 322 33.84 -19.68 13.88
CA LYS A 322 34.86 -20.70 14.13
C LYS A 322 35.66 -20.35 15.37
N THR A 323 35.65 -21.24 16.34
CA THR A 323 36.39 -21.08 17.59
C THR A 323 37.88 -21.41 17.41
N SER A 324 38.71 -20.94 18.33
CA SER A 324 40.17 -21.21 18.35
C SER A 324 40.54 -22.70 18.33
N ASN A 325 39.68 -23.57 18.88
CA ASN A 325 39.83 -25.02 18.87
C ASN A 325 39.28 -25.72 17.59
N GLY A 326 38.93 -24.94 16.56
CA GLY A 326 38.52 -25.44 15.25
C GLY A 326 37.07 -25.89 15.11
N LYS A 327 36.23 -25.71 16.14
CA LYS A 327 34.79 -26.01 16.08
C LYS A 327 34.04 -24.88 15.38
N THR A 328 32.94 -25.22 14.72
CA THR A 328 32.17 -24.27 13.92
C THR A 328 30.68 -24.30 14.26
N ALA A 329 30.05 -23.13 14.23
CA ALA A 329 28.60 -22.97 14.29
C ALA A 329 28.13 -22.07 13.15
N THR A 330 26.93 -22.31 12.64
CA THR A 330 26.38 -21.57 11.50
C THR A 330 24.97 -21.06 11.77
N CYS A 331 24.64 -19.88 11.24
CA CYS A 331 23.31 -19.28 11.28
C CYS A 331 22.94 -18.77 9.89
N LYS A 332 21.75 -19.12 9.38
CA LYS A 332 21.24 -18.58 8.11
C LYS A 332 20.56 -17.25 8.36
N VAL A 333 20.97 -16.22 7.63
CA VAL A 333 20.38 -14.87 7.66
C VAL A 333 19.71 -14.60 6.32
N THR A 334 18.39 -14.45 6.33
CA THR A 334 17.57 -14.10 5.17
C THR A 334 17.21 -12.61 5.27
N VAL A 335 17.58 -11.83 4.26
CA VAL A 335 17.39 -10.38 4.25
C VAL A 335 16.31 -10.02 3.22
N THR A 336 15.37 -9.18 3.64
CA THR A 336 14.39 -8.52 2.77
C THR A 336 14.81 -7.07 2.51
N LYS A 337 14.67 -6.62 1.25
CA LYS A 337 15.08 -5.27 0.87
C LYS A 337 14.10 -4.22 1.39
N VAL A 338 14.63 -3.16 1.98
CA VAL A 338 13.90 -1.96 2.35
C VAL A 338 14.45 -0.78 1.55
N LEU A 339 13.61 -0.24 0.67
CA LEU A 339 13.89 0.94 -0.13
C LEU A 339 13.63 2.22 0.66
N ALA A 340 14.19 3.32 0.15
CA ALA A 340 13.90 4.65 0.62
C ALA A 340 12.39 4.94 0.59
N THR A 341 11.93 5.73 1.56
CA THR A 341 10.53 6.17 1.62
C THR A 341 10.23 7.11 0.46
N PRO A 342 9.20 6.83 -0.38
CA PRO A 342 8.82 7.72 -1.47
C PRO A 342 8.28 9.05 -0.92
N THR A 343 8.55 10.14 -1.63
CA THR A 343 8.18 11.51 -1.24
C THR A 343 7.28 12.14 -2.28
N ILE A 344 6.11 12.63 -1.87
CA ILE A 344 5.23 13.41 -2.76
C ILE A 344 5.89 14.76 -3.02
N THR A 345 6.13 15.06 -4.30
CA THR A 345 6.79 16.30 -4.75
C THR A 345 5.81 17.35 -5.22
N ASN A 346 4.61 16.97 -5.67
CA ASN A 346 3.58 17.91 -6.10
C ASN A 346 2.15 17.41 -5.84
N LEU A 347 1.28 18.33 -5.42
CA LEU A 347 -0.16 18.16 -5.27
C LEU A 347 -0.86 19.31 -6.00
N GLN A 348 -1.71 18.99 -6.96
CA GLN A 348 -2.32 19.99 -7.84
C GLN A 348 -3.80 19.69 -8.14
N ASN A 349 -4.67 20.68 -8.01
CA ASN A 349 -6.05 20.60 -8.48
C ASN A 349 -6.11 20.60 -10.02
N THR A 350 -6.86 19.67 -10.59
CA THR A 350 -7.12 19.52 -12.02
C THR A 350 -8.62 19.40 -12.27
N ALA A 351 -9.04 19.38 -13.56
CA ALA A 351 -10.44 19.12 -13.90
C ALA A 351 -10.91 17.73 -13.41
N ASP A 352 -10.01 16.74 -13.37
CA ASP A 352 -10.34 15.36 -13.00
C ASP A 352 -10.14 15.06 -11.51
N GLY A 353 -9.61 16.00 -10.71
CA GLY A 353 -9.40 15.84 -9.27
C GLY A 353 -8.01 16.30 -8.81
N ILE A 354 -7.46 15.70 -7.74
CA ILE A 354 -6.11 16.04 -7.25
C ILE A 354 -5.08 15.16 -7.94
N ARG A 355 -4.16 15.77 -8.69
CA ARG A 355 -2.98 15.11 -9.23
C ARG A 355 -1.87 15.07 -8.18
N ILE A 356 -1.44 13.86 -7.85
CA ILE A 356 -0.39 13.52 -6.90
C ILE A 356 0.83 13.08 -7.73
N SER A 357 1.99 13.68 -7.50
CA SER A 357 3.25 13.32 -8.19
C SER A 357 4.38 13.10 -7.19
N TRP A 358 5.29 12.19 -7.51
CA TRP A 358 6.46 11.83 -6.70
C TRP A 358 7.62 11.42 -7.60
N ASP A 359 8.82 11.40 -7.05
CA ASP A 359 10.02 10.97 -7.79
C ASP A 359 10.14 9.44 -7.81
N GLU A 360 10.81 8.93 -8.85
CA GLU A 360 11.11 7.50 -8.94
C GLU A 360 12.03 7.06 -7.80
N VAL A 361 11.75 5.89 -7.22
CA VAL A 361 12.58 5.28 -6.17
C VAL A 361 13.28 4.08 -6.79
N SER A 362 14.61 4.17 -6.92
CA SER A 362 15.41 3.11 -7.53
C SER A 362 15.15 1.75 -6.87
N GLY A 363 14.86 0.75 -7.70
CA GLY A 363 14.56 -0.62 -7.26
C GLY A 363 13.09 -0.89 -6.89
N ALA A 364 12.22 0.12 -6.90
CA ALA A 364 10.78 -0.10 -6.72
C ALA A 364 10.17 -0.67 -8.00
N TYR A 365 9.33 -1.71 -7.90
CA TYR A 365 8.54 -2.17 -9.04
C TYR A 365 7.35 -1.23 -9.30
N GLY A 366 6.74 -0.71 -8.23
CA GLY A 366 5.69 0.29 -8.32
C GLY A 366 5.39 0.94 -6.97
N TYR A 367 4.24 1.58 -6.90
CA TYR A 367 3.80 2.39 -5.77
C TYR A 367 2.39 2.03 -5.34
N ARG A 368 2.19 1.98 -4.03
CA ARG A 368 0.88 1.85 -3.39
C ARG A 368 0.52 3.15 -2.70
N LEU A 369 -0.58 3.73 -3.12
CA LEU A 369 -1.08 5.00 -2.64
C LEU A 369 -2.20 4.77 -1.61
N TYR A 370 -2.16 5.61 -0.59
CA TYR A 370 -3.14 5.66 0.47
C TYR A 370 -3.65 7.09 0.63
N TYR A 371 -4.90 7.20 1.06
CA TYR A 371 -5.51 8.46 1.46
C TYR A 371 -6.15 8.31 2.84
N LYS A 372 -6.27 9.41 3.59
CA LYS A 372 -7.05 9.49 4.82
C LYS A 372 -7.70 10.86 4.96
N TYR A 373 -8.75 10.88 5.77
CA TYR A 373 -9.37 12.11 6.25
C TYR A 373 -8.83 12.46 7.64
N PRO A 374 -8.95 13.72 8.09
CA PRO A 374 -8.62 14.10 9.46
C PRO A 374 -9.29 13.18 10.48
N GLY A 375 -8.49 12.61 11.39
CA GLY A 375 -8.98 11.69 12.43
C GLY A 375 -9.44 10.31 11.95
N LYS A 376 -9.11 9.90 10.72
CA LYS A 376 -9.45 8.58 10.16
C LYS A 376 -8.19 7.78 9.79
N ASP A 377 -8.37 6.46 9.69
CA ASP A 377 -7.33 5.54 9.27
C ASP A 377 -7.00 5.65 7.78
N TRP A 378 -5.78 5.23 7.44
CA TRP A 378 -5.31 5.13 6.06
C TRP A 378 -6.12 4.10 5.27
N LYS A 379 -6.61 4.52 4.12
CA LYS A 379 -7.28 3.66 3.14
C LYS A 379 -6.41 3.53 1.90
N ARG A 380 -6.10 2.29 1.52
CA ARG A 380 -5.49 2.00 0.22
C ARG A 380 -6.48 2.36 -0.88
N PHE A 381 -6.02 3.01 -1.94
CA PHE A 381 -6.90 3.27 -3.09
C PHE A 381 -6.30 2.94 -4.45
N LYS A 382 -4.98 2.88 -4.59
CA LYS A 382 -4.37 2.53 -5.89
C LYS A 382 -2.99 1.90 -5.75
N ASP A 383 -2.71 0.93 -6.61
CA ASP A 383 -1.36 0.53 -6.96
C ASP A 383 -1.07 0.95 -8.40
N THR A 384 0.14 1.43 -8.69
CA THR A 384 0.54 1.93 -10.00
C THR A 384 2.05 1.84 -10.17
N THR A 385 2.52 1.64 -11.41
CA THR A 385 3.95 1.75 -11.76
C THR A 385 4.33 3.16 -12.19
N ALA A 386 3.34 4.04 -12.44
CA ALA A 386 3.59 5.43 -12.78
C ALA A 386 4.04 6.24 -11.54
N THR A 387 4.72 7.35 -11.78
CA THR A 387 5.15 8.32 -10.77
C THR A 387 4.13 9.45 -10.53
N SER A 388 2.89 9.22 -10.96
CA SER A 388 1.78 10.13 -10.69
C SER A 388 0.44 9.41 -10.70
N PHE A 389 -0.54 9.98 -10.00
CA PHE A 389 -1.92 9.51 -9.99
C PHE A 389 -2.88 10.68 -9.78
N THR A 390 -4.06 10.62 -10.40
CA THR A 390 -5.12 11.61 -10.17
C THR A 390 -6.24 11.00 -9.33
N ASP A 391 -6.41 11.50 -8.11
CA ASP A 391 -7.53 11.15 -7.24
C ASP A 391 -8.82 11.84 -7.70
N THR A 392 -9.71 11.07 -8.30
CA THR A 392 -11.03 11.53 -8.77
C THR A 392 -12.11 11.49 -7.69
N GLY A 393 -11.83 10.88 -6.52
CA GLY A 393 -12.77 10.67 -5.40
C GLY A 393 -12.91 11.87 -4.45
N VAL A 394 -12.40 13.02 -4.88
CA VAL A 394 -12.33 14.27 -4.12
C VAL A 394 -13.69 14.93 -3.96
N SER A 395 -13.80 15.87 -3.01
CA SER A 395 -15.01 16.63 -2.77
C SER A 395 -14.66 18.10 -2.51
N ALA A 396 -15.39 19.02 -3.13
CA ALA A 396 -15.08 20.45 -3.07
C ALA A 396 -14.94 20.94 -1.61
N GLY A 397 -13.82 21.60 -1.31
CA GLY A 397 -13.51 22.17 0.00
C GLY A 397 -12.98 21.16 1.04
N ARG A 398 -12.92 19.87 0.73
CA ARG A 398 -12.39 18.84 1.64
C ARG A 398 -10.87 18.78 1.58
N THR A 399 -10.23 18.63 2.74
CA THR A 399 -8.78 18.35 2.82
C THR A 399 -8.54 16.86 2.74
N GLU A 400 -7.79 16.46 1.71
CA GLU A 400 -7.32 15.09 1.52
C GLU A 400 -5.90 14.96 2.07
N THR A 401 -5.55 13.81 2.63
CA THR A 401 -4.18 13.54 3.08
C THR A 401 -3.68 12.26 2.44
N TYR A 402 -2.52 12.31 1.77
CA TYR A 402 -1.97 11.20 0.99
C TYR A 402 -0.66 10.67 1.58
N THR A 403 -0.37 9.40 1.34
CA THR A 403 0.97 8.81 1.55
C THR A 403 1.19 7.67 0.58
N ILE A 404 2.46 7.30 0.37
CA ILE A 404 2.87 6.36 -0.67
C ILE A 404 3.87 5.36 -0.08
N ARG A 405 3.85 4.13 -0.59
CA ARG A 405 4.86 3.09 -0.33
C ARG A 405 5.34 2.50 -1.63
N CYS A 406 6.61 2.11 -1.70
CA CYS A 406 7.13 1.28 -2.77
C CYS A 406 6.63 -0.16 -2.60
N ILE A 407 6.33 -0.81 -3.71
CA ILE A 407 5.94 -2.23 -3.76
C ILE A 407 6.86 -3.02 -4.68
N ASP A 408 7.02 -4.31 -4.37
CA ASP A 408 7.67 -5.28 -5.25
C ASP A 408 6.70 -5.83 -6.32
N LYS A 409 7.19 -6.75 -7.16
CA LYS A 409 6.43 -7.42 -8.23
C LYS A 409 5.26 -8.26 -7.71
N ASP A 410 5.35 -8.73 -6.46
CA ASP A 410 4.35 -9.57 -5.80
C ASP A 410 3.34 -8.70 -5.01
N GLY A 411 3.55 -7.38 -4.97
CA GLY A 411 2.69 -6.41 -4.31
C GLY A 411 2.96 -6.23 -2.81
N ASN A 412 4.07 -6.73 -2.28
CA ASN A 412 4.47 -6.49 -0.90
C ASN A 412 5.07 -5.10 -0.75
N THR A 413 4.84 -4.45 0.40
CA THR A 413 5.43 -3.13 0.65
C THR A 413 6.89 -3.28 1.06
N ILE A 414 7.79 -2.63 0.33
CA ILE A 414 9.24 -2.72 0.50
C ILE A 414 9.85 -1.36 0.87
N SER A 415 9.07 -0.41 1.37
CA SER A 415 9.56 0.84 1.93
C SER A 415 8.76 1.27 3.15
N GLY A 416 9.31 2.22 3.88
CA GLY A 416 8.55 3.06 4.81
C GLY A 416 7.56 3.97 4.07
N TYR A 417 6.91 4.84 4.84
CA TYR A 417 5.97 5.85 4.37
C TYR A 417 5.98 7.05 5.33
N ASN A 418 5.53 8.21 4.85
CA ASN A 418 5.30 9.36 5.72
C ASN A 418 4.01 9.13 6.52
N SER A 419 4.13 8.97 7.84
CA SER A 419 3.01 8.72 8.75
C SER A 419 2.10 9.95 8.96
N GLY A 420 2.67 11.15 8.88
CA GLY A 420 1.93 12.42 8.86
C GLY A 420 1.17 12.60 7.55
N GLY A 421 1.76 12.16 6.44
CA GLY A 421 1.23 12.32 5.09
C GLY A 421 1.37 13.75 4.56
N TRP A 422 0.89 13.96 3.34
CA TRP A 422 0.82 15.28 2.71
C TRP A 422 -0.64 15.68 2.55
N SER A 423 -1.04 16.76 3.20
CA SER A 423 -2.41 17.28 3.16
C SER A 423 -2.57 18.34 2.09
N TYR A 424 -3.69 18.28 1.38
CA TYR A 424 -4.03 19.24 0.33
C TYR A 424 -5.54 19.45 0.26
N LYS A 425 -5.97 20.71 0.24
CA LYS A 425 -7.38 21.08 0.17
C LYS A 425 -7.84 21.10 -1.28
N TYR A 426 -8.86 20.30 -1.60
CA TYR A 426 -9.41 20.26 -2.95
C TYR A 426 -10.25 21.51 -3.23
N GLU A 427 -9.81 22.29 -4.22
CA GLU A 427 -10.55 23.44 -4.74
C GLU A 427 -10.80 23.20 -6.24
N PRO A 428 -12.06 22.99 -6.65
CA PRO A 428 -12.40 22.73 -8.04
C PRO A 428 -11.86 23.81 -8.97
N VAL A 429 -11.19 23.40 -10.05
CA VAL A 429 -10.76 24.34 -11.10
C VAL A 429 -11.97 24.94 -11.80
N ASN A 430 -11.79 26.11 -12.42
CA ASN A 430 -12.85 26.79 -13.16
C ASN A 430 -13.33 25.92 -14.34
N PRO A 431 -14.65 25.73 -14.53
CA PRO A 431 -15.16 25.12 -15.75
C PRO A 431 -14.77 25.93 -16.98
N THR A 432 -14.41 25.23 -18.05
CA THR A 432 -14.04 25.80 -19.35
C THR A 432 -15.10 25.44 -20.38
N ILE A 433 -15.71 26.44 -21.00
CA ILE A 433 -16.60 26.22 -22.15
C ILE A 433 -15.75 25.71 -23.31
N THR A 434 -16.03 24.49 -23.76
CA THR A 434 -15.30 23.82 -24.85
C THR A 434 -15.95 24.08 -26.20
N LYS A 435 -17.25 24.40 -26.24
CA LYS A 435 -17.98 24.68 -27.49
C LYS A 435 -19.19 25.59 -27.26
N LEU A 436 -19.38 26.56 -28.17
CA LEU A 436 -20.62 27.32 -28.36
C LEU A 436 -21.12 27.04 -29.79
N GLU A 437 -22.40 26.69 -29.93
CA GLU A 437 -22.97 26.27 -31.22
C GLU A 437 -24.40 26.78 -31.39
N ASN A 438 -24.68 27.42 -32.53
CA ASN A 438 -26.05 27.82 -32.88
C ASN A 438 -26.86 26.58 -33.30
N THR A 439 -28.03 26.40 -32.69
CA THR A 439 -29.02 25.37 -33.04
C THR A 439 -30.29 26.02 -33.57
N SER A 440 -31.29 25.23 -33.96
CA SER A 440 -32.61 25.74 -34.37
C SER A 440 -33.36 26.47 -33.25
N ASP A 441 -33.00 26.18 -31.99
CA ASP A 441 -33.75 26.60 -30.81
C ASP A 441 -32.95 27.56 -29.91
N GLY A 442 -31.68 27.85 -30.22
CA GLY A 442 -30.85 28.76 -29.42
C GLY A 442 -29.34 28.51 -29.53
N ILE A 443 -28.58 28.91 -28.50
CA ILE A 443 -27.13 28.62 -28.41
C ILE A 443 -26.90 27.43 -27.46
N LYS A 444 -26.32 26.35 -27.97
CA LYS A 444 -25.85 25.22 -27.18
C LYS A 444 -24.46 25.49 -26.63
N ILE A 445 -24.33 25.40 -25.31
CA ILE A 445 -23.10 25.60 -24.53
C ILE A 445 -22.64 24.24 -24.03
N SER A 446 -21.38 23.88 -24.27
CA SER A 446 -20.77 22.63 -23.78
C SER A 446 -19.47 22.95 -23.05
N TRP A 447 -19.18 22.23 -21.96
CA TRP A 447 -18.01 22.45 -21.11
C TRP A 447 -17.39 21.15 -20.60
N ASN A 448 -16.16 21.22 -20.09
CA ASN A 448 -15.50 20.07 -19.50
C ASN A 448 -16.12 19.68 -18.15
N LYS A 449 -16.14 18.37 -17.86
CA LYS A 449 -16.56 17.87 -16.55
C LYS A 449 -15.51 18.24 -15.50
N ILE A 450 -15.96 18.59 -14.31
CA ILE A 450 -15.12 18.82 -13.12
C ILE A 450 -15.42 17.73 -12.08
N ALA A 451 -14.39 17.10 -11.52
CA ALA A 451 -14.54 16.07 -10.49
C ALA A 451 -14.93 16.66 -9.13
N GLY A 452 -15.64 15.88 -8.32
CA GLY A 452 -15.95 16.25 -6.94
C GLY A 452 -16.95 17.40 -6.74
N VAL A 453 -17.62 17.87 -7.80
CA VAL A 453 -18.68 18.90 -7.75
C VAL A 453 -20.05 18.29 -8.01
N TYR A 454 -21.11 18.91 -7.48
CA TYR A 454 -22.48 18.39 -7.65
C TYR A 454 -23.06 18.79 -9.01
N GLY A 455 -22.81 20.02 -9.46
CA GLY A 455 -23.30 20.52 -10.74
C GLY A 455 -22.67 21.85 -11.11
N TYR A 456 -23.34 22.54 -12.04
CA TYR A 456 -22.88 23.77 -12.65
C TYR A 456 -23.97 24.83 -12.59
N ARG A 457 -23.56 26.07 -12.39
CA ARG A 457 -24.39 27.26 -12.48
C ARG A 457 -23.94 28.12 -13.64
N LEU A 458 -24.87 28.36 -14.56
CA LEU A 458 -24.64 29.09 -15.79
C LEU A 458 -25.11 30.54 -15.62
N TYR A 459 -24.29 31.43 -16.15
CA TYR A 459 -24.55 32.86 -16.22
C TYR A 459 -24.40 33.33 -17.66
N TYR A 460 -25.21 34.31 -18.03
CA TYR A 460 -25.06 35.06 -19.28
C TYR A 460 -24.93 36.55 -18.96
N LYS A 461 -24.31 37.32 -19.84
CA LYS A 461 -24.33 38.78 -19.81
C LYS A 461 -24.39 39.35 -21.21
N TYR A 462 -24.85 40.59 -21.29
CA TYR A 462 -24.75 41.42 -22.47
C TYR A 462 -23.43 42.20 -22.46
N PRO A 463 -22.93 42.65 -23.63
CA PRO A 463 -21.84 43.60 -23.68
C PRO A 463 -22.11 44.81 -22.77
N GLY A 464 -21.20 45.08 -21.83
CA GLY A 464 -21.31 46.19 -20.88
C GLY A 464 -22.36 46.03 -19.77
N LYS A 465 -22.90 44.82 -19.53
CA LYS A 465 -23.86 44.54 -18.46
C LYS A 465 -23.35 43.49 -17.46
N ASP A 466 -24.01 43.43 -16.31
CA ASP A 466 -23.71 42.46 -15.26
C ASP A 466 -24.14 41.04 -15.60
N TRP A 467 -23.48 40.06 -14.95
CA TRP A 467 -23.79 38.65 -15.05
C TRP A 467 -25.16 38.33 -14.46
N LYS A 468 -26.01 37.68 -15.27
CA LYS A 468 -27.32 37.16 -14.85
C LYS A 468 -27.27 35.64 -14.81
N ARG A 469 -27.65 35.07 -13.66
CA ARG A 469 -27.85 33.62 -13.52
C ARG A 469 -29.09 33.22 -14.31
N PHE A 470 -29.03 32.08 -15.01
CA PHE A 470 -30.21 31.57 -15.71
C PHE A 470 -30.46 30.07 -15.58
N LYS A 471 -29.45 29.27 -15.21
CA LYS A 471 -29.66 27.83 -15.04
C LYS A 471 -28.67 27.21 -14.06
N ASP A 472 -29.16 26.28 -13.25
CA ASP A 472 -28.34 25.26 -12.60
C ASP A 472 -28.62 23.91 -13.26
N THR A 473 -27.58 23.11 -13.48
CA THR A 473 -27.69 21.78 -14.10
C THR A 473 -26.58 20.85 -13.61
N THR A 474 -26.81 19.54 -13.63
CA THR A 474 -25.79 18.51 -13.37
C THR A 474 -25.15 17.96 -14.65
N THR A 475 -25.68 18.34 -15.81
CA THR A 475 -25.14 17.98 -17.13
C THR A 475 -23.94 18.86 -17.50
N THR A 476 -23.17 18.47 -18.52
CA THR A 476 -22.04 19.24 -19.07
C THR A 476 -22.38 20.00 -20.37
N SER A 477 -23.68 20.17 -20.62
CA SER A 477 -24.17 21.00 -21.72
C SER A 477 -25.57 21.55 -21.42
N PHE A 478 -25.88 22.71 -21.98
CA PHE A 478 -27.19 23.34 -21.91
C PHE A 478 -27.46 24.16 -23.19
N THR A 479 -28.71 24.19 -23.65
CA THR A 479 -29.13 25.05 -24.77
C THR A 479 -29.88 26.26 -24.20
N ASP A 480 -29.31 27.44 -24.38
CA ASP A 480 -29.99 28.70 -24.10
C ASP A 480 -31.00 28.99 -25.20
N THR A 481 -32.27 28.73 -24.93
CA THR A 481 -33.38 29.00 -25.86
C THR A 481 -33.98 30.39 -25.71
N GLY A 482 -33.49 31.20 -24.76
CA GLY A 482 -33.96 32.56 -24.51
C GLY A 482 -33.24 33.64 -25.32
N VAL A 483 -32.20 33.26 -26.07
CA VAL A 483 -31.42 34.16 -26.92
C VAL A 483 -32.20 34.55 -28.18
N SER A 484 -32.19 35.85 -28.50
CA SER A 484 -32.85 36.37 -29.70
C SER A 484 -31.90 36.34 -30.91
N ILE A 485 -32.42 36.09 -32.10
CA ILE A 485 -31.61 36.06 -33.34
C ILE A 485 -30.91 37.41 -33.53
N GLY A 486 -29.61 37.37 -33.87
CA GLY A 486 -28.73 38.52 -34.02
C GLY A 486 -28.13 39.03 -32.70
N ARG A 487 -28.55 38.50 -31.55
CA ARG A 487 -28.01 38.90 -30.23
C ARG A 487 -26.68 38.21 -29.96
N THR A 488 -25.71 38.97 -29.49
CA THR A 488 -24.45 38.44 -28.93
C THR A 488 -24.59 38.26 -27.44
N GLU A 489 -24.38 37.05 -26.96
CA GLU A 489 -24.34 36.72 -25.54
C GLU A 489 -22.97 36.26 -25.13
N THR A 490 -22.61 36.57 -23.88
CA THR A 490 -21.38 36.10 -23.25
C THR A 490 -21.74 35.20 -22.09
N TYR A 491 -21.19 33.98 -22.05
CA TYR A 491 -21.49 32.94 -21.07
C TYR A 491 -20.32 32.69 -20.13
N THR A 492 -20.61 32.32 -18.88
CA THR A 492 -19.62 31.77 -17.93
C THR A 492 -20.28 30.79 -16.98
N ILE A 493 -19.48 29.95 -16.34
CA ILE A 493 -19.93 28.79 -15.57
C ILE A 493 -19.16 28.71 -14.26
N ARG A 494 -19.87 28.37 -13.19
CA ARG A 494 -19.31 28.03 -11.88
C ARG A 494 -19.72 26.62 -11.47
N CYS A 495 -18.86 25.92 -10.75
CA CYS A 495 -19.22 24.69 -10.04
C CYS A 495 -20.08 25.02 -8.82
N ILE A 496 -21.03 24.14 -8.49
CA ILE A 496 -21.86 24.22 -7.29
C ILE A 496 -21.83 22.93 -6.46
N ASP A 497 -22.06 23.07 -5.16
CA ASP A 497 -22.28 21.96 -4.23
C ASP A 497 -23.76 21.49 -4.21
N LYS A 498 -24.07 20.48 -3.39
CA LYS A 498 -25.44 19.94 -3.23
C LYS A 498 -26.44 20.95 -2.66
N ASN A 499 -25.96 21.97 -1.95
CA ASN A 499 -26.76 23.03 -1.37
C ASN A 499 -26.92 24.21 -2.36
N GLY A 500 -26.30 24.15 -3.53
CA GLY A 500 -26.31 25.20 -4.54
C GLY A 500 -25.34 26.36 -4.26
N ASN A 501 -24.38 26.21 -3.34
CA ASN A 501 -23.33 27.20 -3.13
C ASN A 501 -22.27 27.08 -4.23
N THR A 502 -21.70 28.21 -4.66
CA THR A 502 -20.60 28.19 -5.65
C THR A 502 -19.30 27.75 -4.99
N VAL A 503 -18.62 26.77 -5.59
CA VAL A 503 -17.39 26.16 -5.03
C VAL A 503 -16.17 26.30 -5.95
N SER A 504 -16.31 27.00 -7.08
CA SER A 504 -15.19 27.38 -7.96
C SER A 504 -15.26 28.87 -8.28
N GLY A 505 -14.15 29.38 -8.82
CA GLY A 505 -14.17 30.61 -9.61
C GLY A 505 -14.86 30.41 -10.96
N TYR A 506 -14.62 31.35 -11.87
CA TYR A 506 -15.19 31.38 -13.21
C TYR A 506 -14.28 32.22 -14.12
N ASN A 507 -14.46 32.08 -15.43
CA ASN A 507 -13.84 32.98 -16.39
C ASN A 507 -14.61 34.31 -16.40
N SER A 508 -13.99 35.39 -15.94
CA SER A 508 -14.57 36.73 -15.86
C SER A 508 -14.79 37.39 -17.23
N GLY A 509 -13.94 37.06 -18.22
CA GLY A 509 -14.12 37.46 -19.62
C GLY A 509 -15.30 36.73 -20.28
N GLY A 510 -15.49 35.47 -19.92
CA GLY A 510 -16.52 34.60 -20.48
C GLY A 510 -16.22 34.20 -21.93
N TRP A 511 -17.18 33.53 -22.57
CA TRP A 511 -17.12 33.15 -23.97
C TRP A 511 -18.34 33.69 -24.70
N SER A 512 -18.14 34.36 -25.81
CA SER A 512 -19.21 35.04 -26.54
C SER A 512 -19.60 34.29 -27.81
N GLN A 513 -20.90 34.31 -28.12
CA GLN A 513 -21.45 33.80 -29.38
C GLN A 513 -22.62 34.68 -29.81
N THR A 514 -22.68 35.02 -31.09
CA THR A 514 -23.86 35.64 -31.70
C THR A 514 -24.82 34.55 -32.15
N TYR A 515 -26.05 34.60 -31.64
CA TYR A 515 -27.08 33.67 -32.09
C TYR A 515 -27.51 34.01 -33.50
N SER A 516 -27.28 33.11 -34.44
CA SER A 516 -27.68 33.26 -35.82
C SER A 516 -28.07 31.90 -36.37
N LEU A 517 -29.24 31.83 -37.00
CA LEU A 517 -29.62 30.63 -37.75
C LEU A 517 -28.82 30.56 -39.06
N PRO A 518 -28.45 29.36 -39.52
CA PRO A 518 -27.75 29.20 -40.78
C PRO A 518 -28.61 29.76 -41.93
N ARG A 519 -28.05 30.71 -42.69
CA ARG A 519 -28.76 31.42 -43.77
C ARG A 519 -28.68 30.68 -45.11
N SER A 520 -28.18 29.44 -45.12
CA SER A 520 -28.06 28.64 -46.34
C SER A 520 -29.45 28.40 -46.94
N ILE A 521 -29.57 28.76 -48.21
CA ILE A 521 -30.78 28.54 -48.99
C ILE A 521 -30.88 27.03 -49.26
N PRO A 522 -32.02 26.37 -48.99
CA PRO A 522 -32.22 24.99 -49.41
C PRO A 522 -32.04 24.86 -50.92
N HIS A 523 -31.26 23.88 -51.34
CA HIS A 523 -30.95 23.59 -52.74
C HIS A 523 -31.69 22.32 -53.18
N VAL A 524 -32.56 22.45 -54.19
CA VAL A 524 -33.22 21.30 -54.80
C VAL A 524 -32.18 20.47 -55.54
N THR A 525 -31.95 19.26 -55.05
CA THR A 525 -30.98 18.31 -55.60
C THR A 525 -31.58 17.46 -56.72
N LYS A 526 -32.91 17.29 -56.74
CA LYS A 526 -33.59 16.44 -57.74
C LYS A 526 -35.05 16.82 -57.98
N LEU A 527 -35.47 16.79 -59.24
CA LEU A 527 -36.87 16.84 -59.68
C LEU A 527 -37.19 15.64 -60.57
N GLU A 528 -38.14 14.81 -60.14
CA GLU A 528 -38.47 13.55 -60.81
C GLU A 528 -39.95 13.44 -61.12
N ASN A 529 -40.29 13.03 -62.35
CA ASN A 529 -41.65 12.66 -62.70
C ASN A 529 -41.96 11.27 -62.15
N THR A 530 -43.04 11.17 -61.38
CA THR A 530 -43.56 9.91 -60.83
C THR A 530 -45.00 9.71 -61.27
N SER A 531 -45.57 8.53 -61.01
CA SER A 531 -47.00 8.31 -61.27
C SER A 531 -47.88 9.23 -60.42
N ASN A 532 -47.41 9.67 -59.25
CA ASN A 532 -48.22 10.49 -58.35
C ASN A 532 -47.96 11.99 -58.53
N GLY A 533 -47.03 12.40 -59.40
CA GLY A 533 -46.71 13.79 -59.68
C GLY A 533 -45.21 14.07 -59.69
N ILE A 534 -44.77 15.31 -59.43
CA ILE A 534 -43.34 15.66 -59.38
C ILE A 534 -42.80 15.47 -57.96
N LYS A 535 -41.81 14.59 -57.79
CA LYS A 535 -41.07 14.44 -56.55
C LYS A 535 -39.90 15.44 -56.52
N ILE A 536 -39.89 16.27 -55.49
CA ILE A 536 -38.88 17.30 -55.22
C ILE A 536 -38.02 16.78 -54.07
N SER A 537 -36.69 16.77 -54.25
CA SER A 537 -35.73 16.41 -53.20
C SER A 537 -34.70 17.53 -53.05
N TRP A 538 -34.26 17.81 -51.82
CA TRP A 538 -33.31 18.88 -51.52
C TRP A 538 -32.29 18.46 -50.46
N ASN A 539 -31.20 19.22 -50.32
CA ASN A 539 -30.20 18.96 -49.29
C ASN A 539 -30.75 19.29 -47.89
N LYS A 540 -30.31 18.52 -46.88
CA LYS A 540 -30.55 18.86 -45.47
C LYS A 540 -29.76 20.14 -45.14
N VAL A 541 -30.42 21.10 -44.48
CA VAL A 541 -29.79 22.27 -43.87
C VAL A 541 -29.68 22.00 -42.37
N GLU A 542 -28.45 21.95 -41.83
CA GLU A 542 -28.23 21.73 -40.39
C GLU A 542 -28.73 22.92 -39.57
N GLY A 543 -29.25 22.68 -38.36
CA GLY A 543 -29.69 23.74 -37.45
C GLY A 543 -31.02 24.42 -37.79
N VAL A 544 -31.85 23.83 -38.66
CA VAL A 544 -33.19 24.34 -38.98
C VAL A 544 -34.25 23.35 -38.51
N TYR A 545 -35.45 23.84 -38.16
CA TYR A 545 -36.55 22.98 -37.74
C TYR A 545 -37.19 22.23 -38.91
N GLY A 546 -37.40 22.92 -40.04
CA GLY A 546 -37.97 22.33 -41.24
C GLY A 546 -37.94 23.23 -42.46
N TYR A 547 -38.79 22.91 -43.43
CA TYR A 547 -38.86 23.55 -44.74
C TYR A 547 -40.28 23.95 -45.10
N ARG A 548 -40.41 25.08 -45.79
CA ARG A 548 -41.64 25.57 -46.42
C ARG A 548 -41.47 25.60 -47.93
N LEU A 549 -42.37 24.90 -48.62
CA LEU A 549 -42.35 24.69 -50.05
C LEU A 549 -43.35 25.59 -50.75
N TYR A 550 -42.91 26.13 -51.88
CA TYR A 550 -43.69 26.98 -52.78
C TYR A 550 -43.62 26.42 -54.20
N TYR A 551 -44.70 26.60 -54.96
CA TYR A 551 -44.77 26.26 -56.37
C TYR A 551 -45.38 27.41 -57.19
N LYS A 552 -45.01 27.50 -58.47
CA LYS A 552 -45.64 28.36 -59.48
C LYS A 552 -45.59 27.66 -60.84
N TYR A 553 -46.45 28.10 -61.75
CA TYR A 553 -46.44 27.71 -63.17
C TYR A 553 -46.39 28.98 -64.04
N PRO A 554 -46.05 28.87 -65.33
CA PRO A 554 -45.81 30.03 -66.19
C PRO A 554 -46.91 31.10 -66.11
N GLY A 555 -46.50 32.35 -65.85
CA GLY A 555 -47.40 33.50 -65.75
C GLY A 555 -48.17 33.63 -64.44
N LYS A 556 -47.84 32.87 -63.38
CA LYS A 556 -48.47 32.98 -62.05
C LYS A 556 -47.47 33.24 -60.92
N ASP A 557 -48.00 33.77 -59.81
CA ASP A 557 -47.26 34.01 -58.57
C ASP A 557 -47.00 32.73 -57.77
N TRP A 558 -45.99 32.80 -56.89
CA TRP A 558 -45.66 31.74 -55.94
C TRP A 558 -46.80 31.45 -54.97
N LYS A 559 -47.17 30.17 -54.87
CA LYS A 559 -48.14 29.67 -53.89
C LYS A 559 -47.45 28.74 -52.91
N ARG A 560 -47.67 28.96 -51.61
CA ARG A 560 -47.28 28.02 -50.56
C ARG A 560 -48.15 26.77 -50.69
N PHE A 561 -47.55 25.58 -50.56
CA PHE A 561 -48.34 24.35 -50.59
C PHE A 561 -47.99 23.32 -49.51
N LYS A 562 -46.82 23.41 -48.85
CA LYS A 562 -46.49 22.50 -47.76
C LYS A 562 -45.42 23.03 -46.81
N ASP A 563 -45.56 22.72 -45.52
CA ASP A 563 -44.45 22.71 -44.57
C ASP A 563 -44.11 21.27 -44.18
N THR A 564 -42.84 20.95 -44.04
CA THR A 564 -42.37 19.60 -43.71
C THR A 564 -40.99 19.63 -43.04
N THR A 565 -40.70 18.63 -42.21
CA THR A 565 -39.35 18.37 -41.68
C THR A 565 -38.56 17.40 -42.57
N ALA A 566 -39.22 16.76 -43.55
CA ALA A 566 -38.57 15.88 -44.52
C ALA A 566 -37.73 16.68 -45.53
N THR A 567 -36.83 15.99 -46.23
CA THR A 567 -36.00 16.56 -47.32
C THR A 567 -36.50 16.18 -48.72
N SER A 568 -37.75 15.70 -48.80
CA SER A 568 -38.43 15.47 -50.07
C SER A 568 -39.94 15.60 -49.94
N PHE A 569 -40.61 15.94 -51.04
CA PHE A 569 -42.07 16.03 -51.14
C PHE A 569 -42.54 15.72 -52.56
N THR A 570 -43.67 15.05 -52.72
CA THR A 570 -44.29 14.82 -54.04
C THR A 570 -45.46 15.76 -54.24
N ASP A 571 -45.33 16.69 -55.19
CA ASP A 571 -46.42 17.52 -55.65
C ASP A 571 -47.38 16.69 -56.51
N THR A 572 -48.58 16.43 -55.98
CA THR A 572 -49.63 15.66 -56.65
C THR A 572 -50.61 16.52 -57.46
N GLY A 573 -50.50 17.87 -57.37
CA GLY A 573 -51.37 18.84 -58.03
C GLY A 573 -50.94 19.22 -59.46
N VAL A 574 -50.00 18.46 -60.03
CA VAL A 574 -49.42 18.71 -61.34
C VAL A 574 -50.39 18.41 -62.48
N SER A 575 -50.20 19.08 -63.61
CA SER A 575 -50.97 18.84 -64.84
C SER A 575 -50.07 18.28 -65.94
N ALA A 576 -50.55 17.28 -66.69
CA ALA A 576 -49.76 16.69 -67.76
C ALA A 576 -49.31 17.73 -68.79
N GLY A 577 -48.02 17.75 -69.09
CA GLY A 577 -47.40 18.67 -70.05
C GLY A 577 -47.13 20.08 -69.52
N ARG A 578 -47.55 20.42 -68.29
CA ARG A 578 -47.28 21.73 -67.67
C ARG A 578 -45.91 21.72 -66.99
N THR A 579 -45.21 22.84 -67.11
CA THR A 579 -43.97 23.09 -66.35
C THR A 579 -44.31 23.66 -64.99
N GLU A 580 -43.92 22.96 -63.93
CA GLU A 580 -44.01 23.44 -62.56
C GLU A 580 -42.64 23.94 -62.11
N THR A 581 -42.63 24.99 -61.31
CA THR A 581 -41.42 25.60 -60.76
C THR A 581 -41.52 25.66 -59.25
N TYR A 582 -40.48 25.23 -58.55
CA TYR A 582 -40.47 25.06 -57.09
C TYR A 582 -39.40 25.92 -56.42
N THR A 583 -39.67 26.37 -55.19
CA THR A 583 -38.66 26.97 -54.31
C THR A 583 -38.95 26.63 -52.85
N ILE A 584 -37.93 26.70 -52.00
CA ILE A 584 -37.95 26.16 -50.63
C ILE A 584 -37.28 27.15 -49.68
N ARG A 585 -37.86 27.33 -48.49
CA ARG A 585 -37.32 28.16 -47.40
C ARG A 585 -37.17 27.36 -46.12
N CYS A 586 -36.13 27.60 -45.33
CA CYS A 586 -36.01 27.08 -43.97
C CYS A 586 -37.00 27.80 -43.05
N ILE A 587 -37.58 27.05 -42.12
CA ILE A 587 -38.47 27.55 -41.06
C ILE A 587 -37.94 27.19 -39.66
N ASP A 588 -38.24 28.05 -38.69
CA ASP A 588 -37.98 27.82 -37.27
C ASP A 588 -39.10 26.96 -36.63
N SER A 589 -38.99 26.66 -35.33
CA SER A 589 -39.98 25.89 -34.58
C SER A 589 -41.35 26.58 -34.46
N ASN A 590 -41.41 27.90 -34.68
CA ASN A 590 -42.66 28.67 -34.74
C ASN A 590 -43.24 28.75 -36.17
N GLY A 591 -42.54 28.20 -37.17
CA GLY A 591 -42.96 28.24 -38.57
C GLY A 591 -42.63 29.54 -39.30
N ASN A 592 -41.76 30.39 -38.77
CA ASN A 592 -41.29 31.61 -39.46
C ASN A 592 -40.18 31.27 -40.45
N THR A 593 -40.26 31.81 -41.66
CA THR A 593 -39.19 31.65 -42.66
C THR A 593 -38.04 32.61 -42.39
N PHE A 594 -36.81 32.11 -42.31
CA PHE A 594 -35.61 32.94 -42.04
C PHE A 594 -34.50 32.81 -43.10
N SER A 595 -34.55 31.80 -43.98
CA SER A 595 -33.60 31.70 -45.09
C SER A 595 -34.03 32.56 -46.29
N GLY A 596 -33.08 32.87 -47.18
CA GLY A 596 -33.41 33.25 -48.56
C GLY A 596 -34.06 32.10 -49.34
N TYR A 597 -34.36 32.32 -50.61
CA TYR A 597 -34.86 31.30 -51.54
C TYR A 597 -34.32 31.56 -52.93
N ASN A 598 -34.33 30.53 -53.78
CA ASN A 598 -34.05 30.70 -55.21
C ASN A 598 -35.28 31.36 -55.86
N SER A 599 -35.14 32.62 -56.29
CA SER A 599 -36.21 33.42 -56.91
C SER A 599 -36.63 32.91 -58.29
N ASP A 600 -35.68 32.36 -59.03
CA ASP A 600 -35.92 31.75 -60.34
C ASP A 600 -36.62 30.41 -60.17
N GLY A 601 -36.25 29.69 -59.11
CA GLY A 601 -36.77 28.38 -58.75
C GLY A 601 -36.15 27.24 -59.57
N TRP A 602 -36.60 26.02 -59.31
CA TRP A 602 -36.23 24.84 -60.11
C TRP A 602 -37.45 24.34 -60.85
N SER A 603 -37.34 24.24 -62.17
CA SER A 603 -38.44 23.88 -63.05
C SER A 603 -38.34 22.44 -63.56
N LYS A 604 -39.48 21.77 -63.64
CA LYS A 604 -39.60 20.48 -64.33
C LYS A 604 -40.94 20.41 -65.06
N LYS A 605 -40.90 20.01 -66.32
CA LYS A 605 -42.11 19.66 -67.07
C LYS A 605 -42.64 18.33 -66.58
N TYR A 606 -43.89 18.30 -66.14
CA TYR A 606 -44.52 17.05 -65.74
C TYR A 606 -44.88 16.23 -66.97
N GLU A 607 -44.14 15.14 -67.15
CA GLU A 607 -44.38 14.14 -68.19
C GLU A 607 -44.93 12.90 -67.49
N PRO A 608 -46.19 12.53 -67.76
CA PRO A 608 -46.78 11.34 -67.15
C PRO A 608 -45.92 10.11 -67.42
N VAL A 609 -45.59 9.38 -66.36
CA VAL A 609 -44.87 8.10 -66.49
C VAL A 609 -45.78 7.02 -67.04
N ALA A 610 -45.20 5.95 -67.59
CA ALA A 610 -45.95 4.80 -68.05
C ALA A 610 -46.81 4.21 -66.90
N PRO A 611 -48.13 4.01 -67.10
CA PRO A 611 -48.94 3.26 -66.15
C PRO A 611 -48.38 1.85 -65.97
N THR A 612 -48.35 1.39 -64.73
CA THR A 612 -47.91 0.06 -64.35
C THR A 612 -49.13 -0.78 -64.02
N ILE A 613 -49.31 -1.89 -64.76
CA ILE A 613 -50.31 -2.90 -64.42
C ILE A 613 -49.94 -3.48 -63.06
N THR A 614 -50.84 -3.33 -62.09
CA THR A 614 -50.68 -3.84 -60.73
C THR A 614 -51.27 -5.23 -60.57
N LYS A 615 -52.22 -5.62 -61.44
CA LYS A 615 -52.88 -6.92 -61.37
C LYS A 615 -53.48 -7.36 -62.70
N LEU A 616 -53.35 -8.66 -63.00
CA LEU A 616 -54.09 -9.38 -64.04
C LEU A 616 -54.82 -10.56 -63.38
N GLU A 617 -56.11 -10.71 -63.63
CA GLU A 617 -56.93 -11.74 -62.99
C GLU A 617 -57.89 -12.39 -63.99
N ASN A 618 -57.99 -13.72 -63.98
CA ASN A 618 -59.06 -14.42 -64.70
C ASN A 618 -60.38 -14.25 -63.91
N THR A 619 -61.42 -13.78 -64.60
CA THR A 619 -62.80 -13.71 -64.12
C THR A 619 -63.67 -14.64 -64.93
N SER A 620 -64.90 -14.90 -64.47
CA SER A 620 -65.86 -15.76 -65.19
C SER A 620 -66.21 -15.25 -66.60
N ASN A 621 -65.92 -13.98 -66.90
CA ASN A 621 -66.25 -13.32 -68.15
C ASN A 621 -65.05 -12.69 -68.89
N GLY A 622 -63.80 -12.95 -68.46
CA GLY A 622 -62.62 -12.44 -69.15
C GLY A 622 -61.38 -12.26 -68.28
N VAL A 623 -60.46 -11.39 -68.71
CA VAL A 623 -59.28 -10.98 -67.91
C VAL A 623 -59.48 -9.57 -67.38
N LYS A 624 -59.49 -9.41 -66.04
CA LYS A 624 -59.50 -8.09 -65.39
C LYS A 624 -58.08 -7.56 -65.25
N ILE A 625 -57.86 -6.37 -65.80
CA ILE A 625 -56.59 -5.64 -65.79
C ILE A 625 -56.75 -4.45 -64.85
N SER A 626 -55.86 -4.30 -63.86
CA SER A 626 -55.83 -3.16 -62.93
C SER A 626 -54.46 -2.50 -62.93
N TRP A 627 -54.40 -1.17 -62.80
CA TRP A 627 -53.15 -0.41 -62.83
C TRP A 627 -53.15 0.76 -61.85
N ASN A 628 -51.98 1.33 -61.58
CA ASN A 628 -51.85 2.50 -60.71
C ASN A 628 -52.41 3.77 -61.38
N LYS A 629 -52.99 4.65 -60.56
CA LYS A 629 -53.42 5.98 -61.01
C LYS A 629 -52.19 6.84 -61.36
N VAL A 630 -52.25 7.54 -62.48
CA VAL A 630 -51.25 8.54 -62.88
C VAL A 630 -51.85 9.95 -62.68
N ALA A 631 -51.10 10.84 -62.04
CA ALA A 631 -51.54 12.21 -61.74
C ALA A 631 -51.66 13.04 -63.04
N GLY A 632 -52.57 14.00 -63.07
CA GLY A 632 -52.65 15.00 -64.14
C GLY A 632 -53.07 14.52 -65.54
N VAL A 633 -53.40 13.23 -65.73
CA VAL A 633 -53.84 12.66 -67.04
C VAL A 633 -55.36 12.59 -67.16
N TYR A 634 -55.89 12.56 -68.38
CA TYR A 634 -57.33 12.44 -68.62
C TYR A 634 -57.83 10.99 -68.50
N GLY A 635 -57.07 10.05 -69.06
CA GLY A 635 -57.41 8.63 -69.04
C GLY A 635 -56.26 7.73 -69.49
N TYR A 636 -56.61 6.50 -69.86
CA TYR A 636 -55.70 5.43 -70.22
C TYR A 636 -56.13 4.77 -71.53
N ARG A 637 -55.16 4.34 -72.31
CA ARG A 637 -55.33 3.53 -73.53
C ARG A 637 -54.65 2.20 -73.34
N LEU A 638 -55.42 1.13 -73.51
CA LEU A 638 -55.01 -0.24 -73.31
C LEU A 638 -54.71 -0.88 -74.66
N TYR A 639 -53.64 -1.67 -74.66
CA TYR A 639 -53.19 -2.47 -75.78
C TYR A 639 -53.01 -3.91 -75.33
N TYR A 640 -53.27 -4.85 -76.24
CA TYR A 640 -52.98 -6.26 -76.07
C TYR A 640 -52.13 -6.78 -77.23
N LYS A 641 -51.39 -7.87 -77.03
CA LYS A 641 -50.75 -8.64 -78.10
C LYS A 641 -50.68 -10.11 -77.74
N TYR A 642 -50.55 -10.94 -78.77
CA TYR A 642 -50.19 -12.34 -78.64
C TYR A 642 -48.67 -12.53 -78.67
N PRO A 643 -48.14 -13.66 -78.19
CA PRO A 643 -46.72 -13.97 -78.33
C PRO A 643 -46.24 -13.82 -79.78
N GLY A 644 -45.18 -13.03 -79.98
CA GLY A 644 -44.60 -12.76 -81.31
C GLY A 644 -45.37 -11.80 -82.21
N GLN A 645 -46.46 -11.16 -81.75
CA GLN A 645 -47.25 -10.21 -82.55
C GLN A 645 -47.10 -8.75 -82.10
N ASP A 646 -47.54 -7.84 -82.97
CA ASP A 646 -47.60 -6.39 -82.70
C ASP A 646 -48.73 -6.02 -81.74
N TRP A 647 -48.54 -4.87 -81.07
CA TRP A 647 -49.51 -4.29 -80.14
C TRP A 647 -50.78 -3.84 -80.86
N LYS A 648 -51.93 -4.34 -80.42
CA LYS A 648 -53.26 -3.92 -80.88
C LYS A 648 -53.94 -3.10 -79.81
N ARG A 649 -54.40 -1.90 -80.18
CA ARG A 649 -55.27 -1.07 -79.33
C ARG A 649 -56.63 -1.73 -79.20
N PHE A 650 -57.19 -1.76 -78.00
CA PHE A 650 -58.55 -2.29 -77.82
C PHE A 650 -59.47 -1.46 -76.92
N LYS A 651 -58.95 -0.60 -76.04
CA LYS A 651 -59.83 0.23 -75.19
C LYS A 651 -59.18 1.53 -74.73
N ASP A 652 -59.99 2.59 -74.69
CA ASP A 652 -59.70 3.79 -73.91
C ASP A 652 -60.67 3.87 -72.73
N THR A 653 -60.18 4.33 -71.57
CA THR A 653 -60.96 4.43 -70.33
C THR A 653 -60.40 5.50 -69.40
N THR A 654 -61.23 6.09 -68.55
CA THR A 654 -60.82 7.05 -67.52
C THR A 654 -60.65 6.41 -66.13
N VAL A 655 -61.12 5.18 -65.95
CA VAL A 655 -60.95 4.41 -64.71
C VAL A 655 -59.64 3.61 -64.74
N THR A 656 -59.18 3.13 -63.57
CA THR A 656 -57.90 2.41 -63.42
C THR A 656 -58.02 0.88 -63.45
N SER A 657 -59.11 0.38 -64.05
CA SER A 657 -59.29 -1.05 -64.30
C SER A 657 -60.21 -1.28 -65.50
N PHE A 658 -60.03 -2.41 -66.18
CA PHE A 658 -60.87 -2.84 -67.29
C PHE A 658 -60.91 -4.37 -67.37
N THR A 659 -62.07 -4.95 -67.71
CA THR A 659 -62.19 -6.39 -67.97
C THR A 659 -62.23 -6.62 -69.47
N ASP A 660 -61.20 -7.29 -69.99
CA ASP A 660 -61.16 -7.77 -71.36
C ASP A 660 -61.97 -9.05 -71.49
N THR A 661 -63.17 -8.94 -72.07
CA THR A 661 -64.09 -10.06 -72.29
C THR A 661 -63.85 -10.76 -73.64
N GLY A 662 -62.87 -10.30 -74.44
CA GLY A 662 -62.56 -10.84 -75.77
C GLY A 662 -61.60 -12.03 -75.77
N VAL A 663 -61.03 -12.35 -74.60
CA VAL A 663 -60.09 -13.45 -74.38
C VAL A 663 -60.72 -14.82 -74.63
N LYS A 664 -59.90 -15.80 -75.05
CA LYS A 664 -60.34 -17.20 -75.27
C LYS A 664 -59.60 -18.13 -74.33
N ALA A 665 -60.32 -19.12 -73.78
CA ALA A 665 -59.75 -20.08 -72.83
C ALA A 665 -58.53 -20.80 -73.44
N GLY A 666 -57.48 -20.95 -72.65
CA GLY A 666 -56.20 -21.54 -73.04
C GLY A 666 -55.24 -20.61 -73.80
N ARG A 667 -55.60 -19.35 -74.08
CA ARG A 667 -54.72 -18.40 -74.78
C ARG A 667 -54.00 -17.44 -73.83
N THR A 668 -52.71 -17.19 -74.10
CA THR A 668 -51.92 -16.17 -73.40
C THR A 668 -52.01 -14.83 -74.13
N GLU A 669 -52.43 -13.79 -73.41
CA GLU A 669 -52.43 -12.41 -73.88
C GLU A 669 -51.48 -11.56 -73.04
N THR A 670 -50.85 -10.58 -73.69
CA THR A 670 -49.92 -9.63 -73.05
C THR A 670 -50.50 -8.23 -73.15
N TYR A 671 -50.59 -7.51 -72.03
CA TYR A 671 -51.19 -6.18 -71.94
C TYR A 671 -50.15 -5.08 -71.66
N THR A 672 -50.38 -3.89 -72.20
CA THR A 672 -49.67 -2.67 -71.83
C THR A 672 -50.59 -1.46 -71.90
N ILE A 673 -50.24 -0.38 -71.20
CA ILE A 673 -51.12 0.77 -71.00
C ILE A 673 -50.32 2.05 -71.22
N ARG A 674 -50.96 3.05 -71.85
CA ARG A 674 -50.46 4.42 -71.98
C ARG A 674 -51.46 5.41 -71.38
N CYS A 675 -50.97 6.55 -70.90
CA CYS A 675 -51.81 7.68 -70.54
C CYS A 675 -52.28 8.41 -71.79
N ILE A 676 -53.49 8.96 -71.76
CA ILE A 676 -54.04 9.82 -72.82
C ILE A 676 -54.46 11.19 -72.30
N ASP A 677 -54.41 12.19 -73.18
CA ASP A 677 -54.99 13.52 -72.96
C ASP A 677 -56.50 13.55 -73.33
N LYS A 678 -57.14 14.72 -73.16
CA LYS A 678 -58.57 14.93 -73.49
C LYS A 678 -58.89 14.76 -74.99
N ASN A 679 -57.89 14.90 -75.85
CA ASN A 679 -58.01 14.73 -77.30
C ASN A 679 -57.74 13.26 -77.72
N GLY A 680 -57.42 12.38 -76.77
CA GLY A 680 -57.10 10.99 -77.02
C GLY A 680 -55.68 10.73 -77.53
N ASN A 681 -54.76 11.70 -77.45
CA ASN A 681 -53.35 11.48 -77.80
C ASN A 681 -52.63 10.76 -76.66
N THR A 682 -51.69 9.86 -76.99
CA THR A 682 -50.87 9.20 -75.95
C THR A 682 -49.79 10.15 -75.44
N ILE A 683 -49.75 10.35 -74.12
CA ILE A 683 -48.87 11.33 -73.46
C ILE A 683 -47.87 10.71 -72.47
N SER A 684 -47.79 9.38 -72.44
CA SER A 684 -46.74 8.65 -71.71
C SER A 684 -46.18 7.51 -72.55
N GLY A 685 -45.02 7.01 -72.11
CA GLY A 685 -44.50 5.74 -72.56
C GLY A 685 -45.36 4.56 -72.10
N TYR A 686 -44.87 3.35 -72.33
CA TYR A 686 -45.52 2.09 -71.97
C TYR A 686 -44.46 1.06 -71.60
N ASN A 687 -44.86 -0.03 -70.94
CA ASN A 687 -43.97 -1.17 -70.75
C ASN A 687 -43.89 -1.97 -72.07
N PRO A 688 -42.73 -2.04 -72.75
CA PRO A 688 -42.59 -2.73 -74.04
C PRO A 688 -42.70 -4.25 -73.92
N SER A 689 -42.30 -4.83 -72.79
CA SER A 689 -42.46 -6.25 -72.48
C SER A 689 -43.93 -6.59 -72.18
N GLY A 690 -44.66 -5.63 -71.60
CA GLY A 690 -46.04 -5.83 -71.16
C GLY A 690 -46.16 -6.77 -69.95
N TRP A 691 -47.39 -7.16 -69.67
CA TRP A 691 -47.74 -8.12 -68.60
C TRP A 691 -48.63 -9.21 -69.18
N SER A 692 -48.25 -10.48 -69.02
CA SER A 692 -48.94 -11.60 -69.66
C SER A 692 -49.78 -12.42 -68.68
N ILE A 693 -50.89 -12.96 -69.16
CA ILE A 693 -51.73 -13.93 -68.45
C ILE A 693 -52.39 -14.90 -69.44
N THR A 694 -52.56 -16.16 -69.03
CA THR A 694 -53.34 -17.15 -69.77
C THR A 694 -54.76 -17.20 -69.23
N TYR A 695 -55.75 -16.92 -70.07
CA TYR A 695 -57.16 -17.04 -69.69
C TYR A 695 -57.50 -18.52 -69.50
N ARG A 696 -58.00 -18.88 -68.31
CA ARG A 696 -58.29 -20.26 -67.92
C ARG A 696 -59.77 -20.56 -68.08
#